data_AF-A0ABD2IG51-F1
#
_entry.id   AF-A0ABD2IG51-F1
#
_cell.length_a   1.000
_cell.length_b   1.000
_cell.length_c   1.000
_cell.angle_alpha   90.00
_cell.angle_beta   90.00
_cell.angle_gamma   90.00
#
_symmetry.space_group_name_H-M   'P 1'
#
loop_
_entity.id
_entity.type
_entity.pdbx_description
1 polymer ?
#
loop_
_entity_poly.entity_id
_entity_poly.type
_entity_poly.pdbx_seq_one_letter_code
_entity_poly.pdbx_strand_id
1 'polypeptide(L)'
;MREFFDDLGNERGPIDPRAAYCGGRTGPLKLFAEASDDEKISVYDIVSLYPWVNYDTNYPVGIPKIIHPSVEEIMVAWNSPDDLLYRGLYRVRVIPPRALRIPILPLKMDDRLLFCCCHRCASKFRHMGTRRAHQCQHTDEQRAYTGTYTHIELARALECGYRVDRFWRAWHYEQWSDKIFKEYVRLMIKLKVEASGFPDGVETDQDRLMFADEYMLRYNVQLDLARMNKNPGLRFISKLMLNSLCMRNELGANRVITKPQEFYKLILDHKVEIYAIIPLSDEVIRVSYKTKKNFIDEHSSSNIVLSLWTTSRARLKLLDYMQQVYNTEGAELLYTDTDSVIVKHRRDLAPLQTGEFLGQMSEEYTGFSIKSFVCGGAKQYALKMVDERTGDIKYVQKIRGITFDVQNSQTLQFEHFRQKVLNYGRQGEEPAVFHYDKIQPTRASQIVTREQRKRYLPVCQKGIITDELDVLPFGQDMSSDNMDNGECKTETEMDLKPEEKGHEEEKGEEEILFLGMTINETPKDEKKEQPPSTSSGDSRKRRHSFDGSATSMLGAMIKAQGQARAEWLDVLEKKYSKLEEEMGVDDNASDVVDFGEDSLDTILKKVERSEEKIRDWEAAHCSNAIDSHQEGAQSSSTESEAEVTDDDSGDDDEEEEAAAN
;
A
#
# COMPACT_ATOMS: atom_id res chain seq x y z
N MET A 1 15.47 22.11 -21.73
CA MET A 1 14.12 22.32 -22.32
C MET A 1 13.13 21.26 -21.84
N ARG A 2 13.44 19.95 -21.91
CA ARG A 2 12.61 18.88 -21.33
C ARG A 2 12.41 19.05 -19.81
N GLU A 3 13.49 19.16 -19.04
CA GLU A 3 13.43 19.47 -17.59
C GLU A 3 12.68 20.78 -17.28
N PHE A 4 12.85 21.81 -18.11
CA PHE A 4 12.14 23.09 -17.96
C PHE A 4 10.62 22.96 -18.17
N PHE A 5 10.17 22.18 -19.16
CA PHE A 5 8.75 21.89 -19.38
C PHE A 5 8.20 20.84 -18.39
N ASP A 6 9.04 19.92 -17.92
CA ASP A 6 8.69 18.94 -16.90
C ASP A 6 8.49 19.63 -15.53
N ASP A 7 9.29 20.66 -15.21
CA ASP A 7 9.16 21.46 -13.97
C ASP A 7 7.99 22.46 -14.04
N LEU A 8 7.86 23.25 -15.11
CA LEU A 8 6.75 24.22 -15.25
C LEU A 8 5.39 23.54 -15.48
N GLY A 9 5.37 22.44 -16.25
CA GLY A 9 4.18 21.64 -16.53
C GLY A 9 3.68 20.88 -15.31
N ASN A 10 4.60 20.42 -14.45
CA ASN A 10 4.22 19.84 -13.17
C ASN A 10 3.75 20.91 -12.20
N GLU A 11 4.46 22.01 -11.93
CA GLU A 11 4.01 22.95 -10.88
C GLU A 11 2.64 23.58 -11.18
N ARG A 12 2.44 24.07 -12.42
CA ARG A 12 1.23 24.81 -12.84
C ARG A 12 0.15 23.96 -13.51
N GLY A 13 0.35 22.64 -13.56
CA GLY A 13 -0.56 21.70 -14.21
C GLY A 13 -1.97 21.68 -13.61
N PRO A 14 -2.96 21.08 -14.31
CA PRO A 14 -4.29 20.88 -13.76
C PRO A 14 -4.23 20.03 -12.48
N ILE A 15 -5.28 20.12 -11.66
CA ILE A 15 -5.47 19.19 -10.53
C ILE A 15 -5.70 17.80 -11.11
N ASP A 16 -4.84 16.85 -10.74
CA ASP A 16 -5.07 15.43 -10.92
C ASP A 16 -5.47 14.82 -9.56
N PRO A 17 -6.74 14.41 -9.38
CA PRO A 17 -7.18 13.75 -8.15
C PRO A 17 -6.40 12.47 -7.82
N ARG A 18 -5.83 11.76 -8.82
CA ARG A 18 -5.00 10.57 -8.60
C ARG A 18 -3.68 10.91 -7.92
N ALA A 19 -3.13 12.10 -8.16
CA ALA A 19 -1.95 12.60 -7.46
C ALA A 19 -2.23 12.77 -5.96
N ALA A 20 -3.42 13.27 -5.60
CA ALA A 20 -3.84 13.44 -4.21
C ALA A 20 -4.28 12.13 -3.52
N TYR A 21 -4.71 11.13 -4.30
CA TYR A 21 -5.19 9.85 -3.77
C TYR A 21 -4.06 8.98 -3.18
N CYS A 22 -3.81 9.12 -1.88
CA CYS A 22 -2.81 8.35 -1.14
C CYS A 22 -3.44 7.25 -0.26
N GLY A 23 -2.65 6.22 0.09
CA GLY A 23 -3.05 5.17 1.03
C GLY A 23 -2.93 5.60 2.50
N GLY A 24 -2.92 4.63 3.41
CA GLY A 24 -2.66 4.85 4.84
C GLY A 24 -1.21 5.22 5.16
N ARG A 25 -0.98 5.80 6.34
CA ARG A 25 0.39 6.02 6.87
C ARG A 25 0.95 4.67 7.30
N THR A 26 2.16 4.34 6.85
CA THR A 26 2.83 3.12 7.30
C THR A 26 4.32 3.34 7.39
N GLY A 27 4.90 3.01 8.54
CA GLY A 27 6.34 3.02 8.73
C GLY A 27 6.77 3.01 10.18
N PRO A 28 8.04 2.64 10.43
CA PRO A 28 8.65 2.77 11.75
C PRO A 28 8.92 4.23 12.09
N LEU A 29 8.79 4.54 13.38
CA LEU A 29 9.42 5.69 14.03
C LEU A 29 10.66 5.25 14.83
N LYS A 30 10.75 3.95 15.16
CA LYS A 30 11.89 3.30 15.80
C LYS A 30 12.07 1.88 15.24
N LEU A 31 13.31 1.42 15.09
CA LEU A 31 13.59 0.07 14.57
C LEU A 31 13.71 -0.98 15.68
N PHE A 32 13.95 -0.58 16.92
CA PHE A 32 14.12 -1.51 18.03
C PHE A 32 13.69 -0.91 19.37
N ALA A 33 12.96 -1.69 20.17
CA ALA A 33 12.61 -1.33 21.53
C ALA A 33 12.48 -2.58 22.41
N GLU A 34 12.89 -2.45 23.67
CA GLU A 34 12.62 -3.42 24.73
C GLU A 34 11.84 -2.76 25.86
N ALA A 35 10.90 -3.49 26.43
CA ALA A 35 10.16 -3.09 27.60
C ALA A 35 10.98 -3.40 28.86
N SER A 36 11.22 -2.39 29.69
CA SER A 36 11.75 -2.57 31.04
C SER A 36 10.67 -3.09 32.00
N ASP A 37 11.03 -3.27 33.28
CA ASP A 37 10.07 -3.71 34.30
C ASP A 37 8.98 -2.66 34.56
N ASP A 38 9.28 -1.37 34.42
CA ASP A 38 8.33 -0.26 34.63
C ASP A 38 7.56 0.16 33.36
N GLU A 39 7.94 -0.40 32.21
CA GLU A 39 7.36 -0.08 30.91
C GLU A 39 6.65 -1.29 30.29
N LYS A 40 5.74 -1.03 29.35
CA LYS A 40 5.15 -2.04 28.49
C LYS A 40 5.05 -1.55 27.05
N ILE A 41 5.02 -2.49 26.11
CA ILE A 41 4.72 -2.23 24.70
C ILE A 41 3.30 -2.72 24.44
N SER A 42 2.49 -1.87 23.83
CA SER A 42 1.07 -2.13 23.54
C SER A 42 0.81 -1.88 22.05
N VAL A 43 -0.06 -2.70 21.45
CA VAL A 43 -0.49 -2.54 20.05
C VAL A 43 -1.96 -2.16 20.05
N TYR A 44 -2.25 -1.00 19.47
CA TYR A 44 -3.61 -0.49 19.34
C TYR A 44 -4.02 -0.48 17.86
N ASP A 45 -5.27 -0.84 17.59
CA ASP A 45 -5.89 -0.88 16.27
C ASP A 45 -7.23 -0.14 16.28
N ILE A 46 -7.45 0.73 15.30
CA ILE A 46 -8.68 1.48 15.17
C ILE A 46 -9.80 0.56 14.70
N VAL A 47 -10.86 0.47 15.51
CA VAL A 47 -12.01 -0.38 15.20
C VAL A 47 -12.69 0.10 13.92
N SER A 48 -12.45 -0.62 12.83
CA SER A 48 -13.06 -0.39 11.52
C SER A 48 -12.87 1.04 11.01
N LEU A 49 -11.61 1.47 10.87
CA LEU A 49 -11.24 2.82 10.42
C LEU A 49 -12.02 3.32 9.20
N TYR A 50 -11.99 2.60 8.08
CA TYR A 50 -12.68 3.06 6.86
C TYR A 50 -14.21 3.10 6.99
N PRO A 51 -14.88 2.10 7.60
CA PRO A 51 -16.30 2.23 7.95
C PRO A 51 -16.61 3.42 8.85
N TRP A 52 -15.79 3.71 9.86
CA TRP A 52 -15.94 4.89 10.71
C TRP A 52 -15.87 6.17 9.87
N VAL A 53 -14.85 6.28 9.00
CA VAL A 53 -14.71 7.43 8.09
C VAL A 53 -15.97 7.59 7.24
N ASN A 54 -16.42 6.52 6.59
CA ASN A 54 -17.60 6.57 5.71
C ASN A 54 -18.88 6.93 6.47
N TYR A 55 -18.97 6.65 7.76
CA TYR A 55 -20.10 7.01 8.60
C TYR A 55 -20.04 8.46 9.12
N ASP A 56 -18.85 8.95 9.49
CA ASP A 56 -18.63 10.23 10.16
C ASP A 56 -18.32 11.41 9.19
N THR A 57 -17.95 11.11 7.95
CA THR A 57 -17.38 12.12 7.04
C THR A 57 -18.42 12.80 6.17
N ASN A 58 -18.28 14.12 6.03
CA ASN A 58 -18.92 14.92 4.99
C ASN A 58 -18.15 14.79 3.68
N TYR A 59 -18.83 14.35 2.62
CA TYR A 59 -18.25 14.15 1.29
C TYR A 59 -18.68 15.25 0.32
N PRO A 60 -17.80 15.65 -0.63
CA PRO A 60 -18.16 16.57 -1.69
C PRO A 60 -19.13 15.91 -2.67
N VAL A 61 -20.18 16.63 -3.08
CA VAL A 61 -21.14 16.17 -4.09
C VAL A 61 -21.35 17.23 -5.17
N GLY A 62 -21.79 16.77 -6.35
CA GLY A 62 -21.96 17.64 -7.52
C GLY A 62 -20.65 17.88 -8.28
N ILE A 63 -20.70 18.87 -9.17
CA ILE A 63 -19.57 19.23 -10.05
C ILE A 63 -18.79 20.38 -9.40
N PRO A 64 -17.45 20.28 -9.25
CA PRO A 64 -16.66 21.35 -8.66
C PRO A 64 -16.58 22.58 -9.57
N LYS A 65 -16.56 23.76 -8.95
CA LYS A 65 -16.10 25.00 -9.59
C LYS A 65 -14.58 25.01 -9.59
N ILE A 66 -13.98 25.18 -10.77
CA ILE A 66 -12.53 25.27 -10.92
C ILE A 66 -12.12 26.73 -10.73
N ILE A 67 -11.27 26.96 -9.74
CA ILE A 67 -10.75 28.29 -9.40
C ILE A 67 -9.35 28.45 -9.97
N HIS A 68 -9.17 29.49 -10.76
CA HIS A 68 -7.89 29.89 -11.31
C HIS A 68 -7.47 31.23 -10.68
N PRO A 69 -6.38 31.28 -9.90
CA PRO A 69 -5.88 32.54 -9.37
C PRO A 69 -5.34 33.43 -10.51
N SER A 70 -5.46 34.74 -10.34
CA SER A 70 -4.72 35.73 -11.14
C SER A 70 -3.22 35.63 -10.86
N VAL A 71 -2.39 36.34 -11.65
CA VAL A 71 -0.93 36.33 -11.45
C VAL A 71 -0.55 36.84 -10.06
N GLU A 72 -1.30 37.82 -9.55
CA GLU A 72 -1.11 38.43 -8.23
C GLU A 72 -1.57 37.49 -7.09
N GLU A 73 -2.55 36.62 -7.35
CA GLU A 73 -3.12 35.69 -6.38
C GLU A 73 -2.34 34.36 -6.27
N ILE A 74 -1.36 34.13 -7.14
CA ILE A 74 -0.51 32.92 -7.09
C ILE A 74 0.41 32.96 -5.87
N MET A 75 1.03 34.10 -5.60
CA MET A 75 1.97 34.25 -4.49
C MET A 75 1.18 34.53 -3.22
N VAL A 76 1.23 33.60 -2.27
CA VAL A 76 0.43 33.68 -1.03
C VAL A 76 1.34 33.55 0.18
N ALA A 77 0.83 33.88 1.36
CA ALA A 77 1.54 33.73 2.63
C ALA A 77 0.68 33.01 3.65
N TRP A 78 0.03 31.91 3.24
CA TRP A 78 -0.92 31.20 4.09
C TRP A 78 -0.19 30.46 5.20
N ASN A 79 -0.65 30.67 6.42
CA ASN A 79 -0.09 30.10 7.65
C ASN A 79 -1.19 29.71 8.67
N SER A 80 -2.46 29.94 8.34
CA SER A 80 -3.62 29.55 9.15
C SER A 80 -4.64 28.78 8.30
N PRO A 81 -5.39 27.81 8.86
CA PRO A 81 -6.53 27.20 8.19
C PRO A 81 -7.53 28.20 7.59
N ASP A 82 -7.70 29.38 8.22
CA ASP A 82 -8.62 30.43 7.77
C ASP A 82 -8.23 31.03 6.41
N ASP A 83 -6.97 30.85 5.99
CA ASP A 83 -6.49 31.28 4.68
C ASP A 83 -7.06 30.41 3.54
N LEU A 84 -7.64 29.25 3.85
CA LEU A 84 -8.21 28.31 2.87
C LEU A 84 -9.63 28.73 2.45
N LEU A 85 -9.72 29.62 1.46
CA LEU A 85 -10.98 30.20 0.98
C LEU A 85 -11.96 29.21 0.30
N TYR A 86 -11.45 28.08 -0.18
CA TYR A 86 -12.19 27.10 -0.96
C TYR A 86 -12.35 25.77 -0.23
N ARG A 87 -13.57 25.25 -0.20
CA ARG A 87 -13.83 23.90 0.30
C ARG A 87 -13.69 22.85 -0.81
N GLY A 88 -12.58 22.10 -0.81
CA GLY A 88 -12.36 21.04 -1.78
C GLY A 88 -10.89 20.63 -1.93
N LEU A 89 -10.37 20.62 -3.15
CA LEU A 89 -9.00 20.22 -3.49
C LEU A 89 -8.13 21.43 -3.81
N TYR A 90 -6.88 21.40 -3.40
CA TYR A 90 -5.89 22.45 -3.65
C TYR A 90 -4.69 21.89 -4.37
N ARG A 91 -4.17 22.64 -5.36
CA ARG A 91 -2.81 22.49 -5.86
C ARG A 91 -1.97 23.66 -5.34
N VAL A 92 -1.02 23.36 -4.48
CA VAL A 92 -0.24 24.35 -3.72
C VAL A 92 1.21 23.91 -3.57
N ARG A 93 2.11 24.87 -3.39
CA ARG A 93 3.47 24.65 -2.92
C ARG A 93 3.52 24.87 -1.41
N VAL A 94 3.97 23.84 -0.70
CA VAL A 94 4.00 23.82 0.77
C VAL A 94 5.42 23.81 1.28
N ILE A 95 5.64 24.51 2.38
CA ILE A 95 6.89 24.54 3.15
C ILE A 95 6.59 23.93 4.53
N PRO A 96 7.03 22.70 4.81
CA PRO A 96 6.86 22.08 6.12
C PRO A 96 7.64 22.82 7.22
N PRO A 97 7.33 22.68 8.52
CA PRO A 97 8.24 23.06 9.60
C PRO A 97 9.53 22.20 9.59
N ARG A 98 10.60 22.69 10.21
CA ARG A 98 11.88 21.95 10.31
C ARG A 98 11.89 20.92 11.45
N ALA A 99 11.30 21.24 12.60
CA ALA A 99 11.35 20.41 13.81
C ALA A 99 10.22 19.36 13.91
N LEU A 100 9.50 19.08 12.82
CA LEU A 100 8.30 18.24 12.90
C LEU A 100 8.64 16.74 12.92
N ARG A 101 8.38 16.08 14.06
CA ARG A 101 8.60 14.63 14.23
C ARG A 101 7.57 13.77 13.47
N ILE A 102 6.35 14.28 13.32
CA ILE A 102 5.24 13.62 12.62
C ILE A 102 4.74 14.56 11.49
N PRO A 103 5.31 14.47 10.27
CA PRO A 103 4.89 15.33 9.17
C PRO A 103 3.50 14.97 8.68
N ILE A 104 2.72 15.97 8.27
CA ILE A 104 1.28 15.87 8.04
C ILE A 104 0.94 15.47 6.61
N LEU A 105 1.53 16.14 5.62
CA LEU A 105 1.14 16.01 4.23
C LEU A 105 1.80 14.80 3.54
N PRO A 106 1.02 13.98 2.80
CA PRO A 106 1.56 12.88 2.04
C PRO A 106 2.28 13.36 0.78
N LEU A 107 3.47 12.82 0.52
CA LEU A 107 4.23 13.04 -0.71
C LEU A 107 4.46 11.71 -1.42
N LYS A 108 4.01 11.58 -2.67
CA LYS A 108 4.35 10.44 -3.53
C LYS A 108 5.66 10.71 -4.26
N MET A 109 6.64 9.83 -4.11
CA MET A 109 7.93 9.90 -4.78
C MET A 109 8.39 8.49 -5.17
N ASP A 110 8.63 8.25 -6.45
CA ASP A 110 8.97 6.92 -7.00
C ASP A 110 8.01 5.81 -6.54
N ASP A 111 6.69 6.04 -6.68
CA ASP A 111 5.60 5.16 -6.20
C ASP A 111 5.58 4.89 -4.68
N ARG A 112 6.40 5.60 -3.89
CA ARG A 112 6.42 5.50 -2.43
C ARG A 112 5.71 6.67 -1.80
N LEU A 113 4.88 6.36 -0.81
CA LEU A 113 4.23 7.35 0.04
C LEU A 113 5.16 7.74 1.19
N LEU A 114 5.53 9.02 1.26
CA LEU A 114 6.42 9.60 2.26
C LEU A 114 5.72 10.72 3.02
N PHE A 115 6.22 11.01 4.21
CA PHE A 115 5.87 12.18 5.02
C PHE A 115 7.19 12.82 5.42
N CYS A 116 7.53 13.98 4.87
CA CYS A 116 8.84 14.58 5.02
C CYS A 116 8.80 16.10 5.24
N CYS A 117 9.85 16.61 5.88
CA CYS A 117 10.06 18.03 6.13
C CYS A 117 10.89 18.71 5.03
N CYS A 118 11.59 17.93 4.20
CA CYS A 118 12.35 18.44 3.04
C CYS A 118 12.26 17.51 1.84
N HIS A 119 11.77 18.05 0.73
CA HIS A 119 11.70 17.36 -0.56
C HIS A 119 13.09 16.91 -1.03
N ARG A 120 14.08 17.81 -1.02
CA ARG A 120 15.44 17.50 -1.50
C ARG A 120 16.12 16.39 -0.68
N CYS A 121 15.91 16.37 0.63
CA CYS A 121 16.37 15.28 1.49
C CYS A 121 15.70 13.95 1.12
N ALA A 122 14.38 13.95 0.96
CA ALA A 122 13.64 12.75 0.58
C ALA A 122 14.10 12.18 -0.78
N SER A 123 14.39 13.07 -1.75
CA SER A 123 14.93 12.68 -3.05
C SER A 123 16.37 12.13 -2.93
N LYS A 124 17.23 12.77 -2.13
CA LYS A 124 18.64 12.36 -1.98
C LYS A 124 18.78 11.01 -1.25
N PHE A 125 18.06 10.82 -0.15
CA PHE A 125 18.18 9.63 0.71
C PHE A 125 17.10 8.59 0.41
N ARG A 126 16.63 8.57 -0.84
CA ARG A 126 15.51 7.73 -1.26
C ARG A 126 15.72 6.23 -1.01
N HIS A 127 16.94 5.71 -1.15
CA HIS A 127 17.19 4.26 -0.98
C HIS A 127 17.69 3.92 0.42
N MET A 128 18.46 4.80 1.04
CA MET A 128 19.05 4.62 2.35
C MET A 128 19.47 5.98 2.91
N GLY A 129 19.22 6.23 4.20
CA GLY A 129 19.70 7.41 4.90
C GLY A 129 20.01 7.08 6.35
N THR A 130 21.25 7.37 6.77
CA THR A 130 21.70 7.28 8.17
C THR A 130 22.07 8.67 8.67
N ARG A 131 22.01 8.88 9.98
CA ARG A 131 22.30 10.18 10.61
C ARG A 131 23.70 10.68 10.30
N ARG A 132 24.70 9.77 10.31
CA ARG A 132 26.08 10.09 9.91
C ARG A 132 26.18 10.62 8.48
N ALA A 133 25.23 10.24 7.62
CA ALA A 133 25.19 10.66 6.22
C ALA A 133 24.43 11.98 5.99
N HIS A 134 23.69 12.53 6.96
CA HIS A 134 22.93 13.75 6.71
C HIS A 134 22.45 14.58 7.92
N GLN A 135 22.73 15.89 7.85
CA GLN A 135 21.96 16.96 8.49
C GLN A 135 21.43 17.91 7.41
N CYS A 136 20.17 18.31 7.50
CA CYS A 136 19.53 19.13 6.46
C CYS A 136 19.97 20.59 6.53
N GLN A 137 20.69 21.06 5.51
CA GLN A 137 21.09 22.46 5.36
C GLN A 137 20.33 23.18 4.23
N HIS A 138 19.29 22.53 3.69
CA HIS A 138 18.53 23.10 2.56
C HIS A 138 17.71 24.31 3.00
N THR A 139 17.61 25.30 2.10
CA THR A 139 16.77 26.49 2.29
C THR A 139 15.28 26.15 2.19
N ASP A 140 14.42 27.10 2.55
CA ASP A 140 12.96 26.93 2.43
C ASP A 140 12.51 26.69 0.99
N GLU A 141 13.13 27.35 0.01
CA GLU A 141 12.87 27.12 -1.41
C GLU A 141 13.24 25.67 -1.84
N GLN A 142 14.36 25.15 -1.35
CA GLN A 142 14.83 23.80 -1.71
C GLN A 142 14.05 22.68 -1.03
N ARG A 143 13.47 22.95 0.15
CA ARG A 143 12.75 21.94 0.94
C ARG A 143 11.26 21.89 0.61
N ALA A 144 10.71 22.96 0.04
CA ALA A 144 9.34 23.05 -0.40
C ALA A 144 9.00 21.98 -1.46
N TYR A 145 7.71 21.65 -1.58
CA TYR A 145 7.22 20.79 -2.65
C TYR A 145 5.81 21.18 -3.08
N THR A 146 5.53 20.99 -4.37
CA THR A 146 4.19 21.15 -4.93
C THR A 146 3.42 19.84 -4.81
N GLY A 147 2.20 19.91 -4.31
CA GLY A 147 1.32 18.76 -4.20
C GLY A 147 -0.14 19.12 -4.39
N THR A 148 -0.98 18.08 -4.44
CA THR A 148 -2.44 18.22 -4.48
C THR A 148 -3.02 17.62 -3.22
N TYR A 149 -3.78 18.41 -2.45
CA TYR A 149 -4.27 18.04 -1.13
C TYR A 149 -5.75 18.34 -0.98
N THR A 150 -6.44 17.57 -0.14
CA THR A 150 -7.76 17.97 0.36
C THR A 150 -7.59 19.16 1.29
N HIS A 151 -8.60 20.03 1.34
CA HIS A 151 -8.60 21.15 2.28
C HIS A 151 -8.48 20.70 3.74
N ILE A 152 -8.99 19.50 4.11
CA ILE A 152 -8.88 18.97 5.48
C ILE A 152 -7.45 18.58 5.86
N GLU A 153 -6.66 18.00 4.93
CA GLU A 153 -5.25 17.71 5.19
C GLU A 153 -4.41 18.98 5.17
N LEU A 154 -4.72 19.91 4.27
CA LEU A 154 -4.03 21.18 4.19
C LEU A 154 -4.29 22.06 5.42
N ALA A 155 -5.53 22.12 5.91
CA ALA A 155 -5.89 22.81 7.15
C ALA A 155 -5.10 22.25 8.33
N ARG A 156 -5.11 20.92 8.53
CA ARG A 156 -4.32 20.28 9.58
C ARG A 156 -2.82 20.54 9.45
N ALA A 157 -2.31 20.64 8.23
CA ALA A 157 -0.90 20.97 8.00
C ALA A 157 -0.59 22.41 8.45
N LEU A 158 -1.45 23.37 8.12
CA LEU A 158 -1.32 24.78 8.55
C LEU A 158 -1.40 24.89 10.09
N GLU A 159 -2.31 24.16 10.75
CA GLU A 159 -2.37 24.05 12.22
C GLU A 159 -1.05 23.57 12.82
N CYS A 160 -0.33 22.69 12.10
CA CYS A 160 0.96 22.15 12.51
C CYS A 160 2.15 22.98 12.01
N GLY A 161 1.93 24.24 11.60
CA GLY A 161 2.98 25.20 11.24
C GLY A 161 3.52 25.10 9.80
N TYR A 162 2.85 24.35 8.91
CA TYR A 162 3.16 24.43 7.48
C TYR A 162 2.86 25.83 6.96
N ARG A 163 3.55 26.24 5.89
CA ARG A 163 3.24 27.45 5.13
C ARG A 163 2.93 27.12 3.68
N VAL A 164 2.02 27.85 3.06
CA VAL A 164 1.82 27.84 1.61
C VAL A 164 2.35 29.15 1.06
N ASP A 165 3.24 29.06 0.08
CA ASP A 165 3.82 30.23 -0.58
C ASP A 165 3.38 30.39 -2.04
N ARG A 166 2.85 29.32 -2.65
CA ARG A 166 2.25 29.36 -4.00
C ARG A 166 0.91 28.62 -4.05
N PHE A 167 -0.11 29.29 -4.57
CA PHE A 167 -1.42 28.75 -4.87
C PHE A 167 -1.64 28.70 -6.38
N TRP A 168 -1.89 27.50 -6.92
CA TRP A 168 -1.99 27.31 -8.37
C TRP A 168 -3.43 27.13 -8.86
N ARG A 169 -4.25 26.39 -8.11
CA ARG A 169 -5.63 26.06 -8.48
C ARG A 169 -6.37 25.47 -7.29
N ALA A 170 -7.68 25.69 -7.23
CA ALA A 170 -8.56 24.94 -6.35
C ALA A 170 -9.74 24.34 -7.12
N TRP A 171 -10.25 23.22 -6.63
CA TRP A 171 -11.60 22.75 -6.93
C TRP A 171 -12.48 23.02 -5.73
N HIS A 172 -13.50 23.85 -5.91
CA HIS A 172 -14.46 24.18 -4.87
C HIS A 172 -15.76 23.41 -5.08
N TYR A 173 -16.23 22.72 -4.05
CA TYR A 173 -17.53 22.07 -4.03
C TYR A 173 -18.50 22.88 -3.17
N GLU A 174 -19.60 23.31 -3.79
CA GLU A 174 -20.69 24.02 -3.13
C GLU A 174 -21.51 23.10 -2.23
N GLN A 175 -21.71 21.85 -2.68
CA GLN A 175 -22.58 20.89 -2.02
C GLN A 175 -21.79 19.77 -1.36
N TRP A 176 -22.26 19.37 -0.18
CA TRP A 176 -21.65 18.33 0.64
C TRP A 176 -22.72 17.45 1.27
N SER A 177 -22.40 16.18 1.52
CA SER A 177 -23.32 15.24 2.16
C SER A 177 -22.61 14.33 3.14
N ASP A 178 -23.17 14.19 4.33
CA ASP A 178 -22.81 13.20 5.34
C ASP A 178 -23.59 11.89 5.18
N LYS A 179 -24.53 11.78 4.22
CA LYS A 179 -25.47 10.65 4.14
C LYS A 179 -25.08 9.57 3.12
N ILE A 180 -24.09 9.85 2.26
CA ILE A 180 -23.74 9.00 1.10
C ILE A 180 -23.56 7.53 1.47
N PHE A 181 -22.83 7.26 2.57
CA PHE A 181 -22.51 5.89 2.98
C PHE A 181 -23.17 5.47 4.30
N LYS A 182 -23.87 6.36 5.02
CA LYS A 182 -24.41 6.08 6.36
C LYS A 182 -25.33 4.85 6.38
N GLU A 183 -26.31 4.78 5.49
CA GLU A 183 -27.24 3.65 5.44
C GLU A 183 -26.56 2.32 5.06
N TYR A 184 -25.61 2.37 4.13
CA TYR A 184 -24.82 1.19 3.76
C TYR A 184 -23.98 0.68 4.94
N VAL A 185 -23.30 1.60 5.64
CA VAL A 185 -22.48 1.26 6.82
C VAL A 185 -23.37 0.71 7.93
N ARG A 186 -24.53 1.31 8.20
CA ARG A 186 -25.53 0.80 9.17
C ARG A 186 -25.93 -0.63 8.88
N LEU A 187 -26.33 -0.92 7.64
CA LEU A 187 -26.74 -2.26 7.23
C LEU A 187 -25.61 -3.28 7.43
N MET A 188 -24.41 -2.96 6.98
CA MET A 188 -23.31 -3.93 7.01
C MET A 188 -22.71 -4.09 8.42
N ILE A 189 -22.74 -3.06 9.26
CA ILE A 189 -22.40 -3.17 10.68
C ILE A 189 -23.40 -4.05 11.40
N LYS A 190 -24.71 -3.85 11.19
CA LYS A 190 -25.75 -4.72 11.75
C LYS A 190 -25.44 -6.19 11.47
N LEU A 191 -25.24 -6.54 10.20
CA LEU A 191 -24.92 -7.91 9.80
C LEU A 191 -23.60 -8.42 10.41
N LYS A 192 -22.57 -7.58 10.47
CA LYS A 192 -21.26 -7.93 11.05
C LYS A 192 -21.37 -8.21 12.55
N VAL A 193 -22.14 -7.41 13.28
CA VAL A 193 -22.32 -7.50 14.74
C VAL A 193 -23.20 -8.68 15.10
N GLU A 194 -24.34 -8.85 14.42
CA GLU A 194 -25.21 -10.02 14.58
C GLU A 194 -24.45 -11.33 14.32
N ALA A 195 -23.68 -11.38 13.24
CA ALA A 195 -22.83 -12.55 12.92
C ALA A 195 -21.63 -12.73 13.87
N SER A 196 -21.32 -11.73 14.70
CA SER A 196 -20.24 -11.79 15.68
C SER A 196 -20.67 -12.47 16.98
N GLY A 197 -21.96 -12.47 17.29
CA GLY A 197 -22.48 -12.79 18.62
C GLY A 197 -22.15 -11.71 19.65
N PHE A 198 -22.52 -11.95 20.90
CA PHE A 198 -22.22 -11.05 22.01
C PHE A 198 -20.72 -11.09 22.39
N PRO A 199 -20.15 -9.94 22.80
CA PRO A 199 -18.79 -9.87 23.32
C PRO A 199 -18.70 -10.55 24.71
N ASP A 200 -17.46 -10.82 25.13
CA ASP A 200 -17.21 -11.38 26.46
C ASP A 200 -17.63 -10.37 27.55
N GLY A 201 -18.36 -10.81 28.57
CA GLY A 201 -18.94 -9.94 29.61
C GLY A 201 -20.40 -9.54 29.38
N VAL A 202 -20.99 -9.83 28.22
CA VAL A 202 -22.44 -9.64 27.96
C VAL A 202 -23.16 -10.98 28.11
N GLU A 203 -23.57 -11.30 29.34
CA GLU A 203 -24.14 -12.61 29.68
C GLU A 203 -25.65 -12.55 29.95
N THR A 204 -26.09 -11.54 30.70
CA THR A 204 -27.49 -11.42 31.14
C THR A 204 -28.37 -10.82 30.04
N ASP A 205 -29.68 -11.05 30.12
CA ASP A 205 -30.62 -10.43 29.17
C ASP A 205 -30.64 -8.91 29.28
N GLN A 206 -30.34 -8.35 30.46
CA GLN A 206 -30.18 -6.91 30.65
C GLN A 206 -28.95 -6.38 29.90
N ASP A 207 -27.80 -7.07 29.99
CA ASP A 207 -26.59 -6.67 29.28
C ASP A 207 -26.80 -6.72 27.76
N ARG A 208 -27.51 -7.73 27.28
CA ARG A 208 -27.84 -7.87 25.85
C ARG A 208 -28.72 -6.73 25.34
N LEU A 209 -29.69 -6.29 26.15
CA LEU A 209 -30.54 -5.15 25.83
C LEU A 209 -29.73 -3.85 25.84
N MET A 210 -28.92 -3.62 26.87
CA MET A 210 -28.03 -2.45 26.95
C MET A 210 -27.07 -2.37 25.76
N PHE A 211 -26.49 -3.51 25.37
CA PHE A 211 -25.64 -3.62 24.18
C PHE A 211 -26.40 -3.20 22.91
N ALA A 212 -27.62 -3.68 22.70
CA ALA A 212 -28.42 -3.29 21.54
C ALA A 212 -28.86 -1.82 21.57
N ASP A 213 -29.23 -1.30 22.73
CA ASP A 213 -29.60 0.10 22.92
C ASP A 213 -28.44 1.03 22.60
N GLU A 214 -27.21 0.64 22.94
CA GLU A 214 -26.02 1.42 22.60
C GLU A 214 -25.77 1.51 21.09
N TYR A 215 -25.98 0.41 20.34
CA TYR A 215 -25.92 0.44 18.87
C TYR A 215 -27.04 1.27 18.25
N MET A 216 -28.23 1.27 18.86
CA MET A 216 -29.33 2.12 18.43
C MET A 216 -28.99 3.61 18.69
N LEU A 217 -28.50 3.94 19.88
CA LEU A 217 -28.14 5.31 20.26
C LEU A 217 -27.00 5.86 19.40
N ARG A 218 -25.90 5.10 19.21
CA ARG A 218 -24.70 5.58 18.51
C ARG A 218 -24.85 5.56 16.99
N TYR A 219 -25.47 4.51 16.45
CA TYR A 219 -25.45 4.26 15.00
C TYR A 219 -26.82 4.29 14.35
N ASN A 220 -27.91 4.42 15.13
CA ASN A 220 -29.27 4.19 14.66
C ASN A 220 -29.39 2.79 14.00
N VAL A 221 -28.80 1.79 14.65
CA VAL A 221 -28.81 0.39 14.21
C VAL A 221 -29.59 -0.44 15.22
N GLN A 222 -30.75 -0.90 14.80
CA GLN A 222 -31.54 -1.87 15.56
C GLN A 222 -30.99 -3.28 15.33
N LEU A 223 -30.36 -3.86 16.35
CA LEU A 223 -29.88 -5.25 16.33
C LEU A 223 -31.04 -6.23 16.56
N ASP A 224 -30.99 -7.36 15.86
CA ASP A 224 -31.87 -8.50 16.13
C ASP A 224 -31.19 -9.48 17.09
N LEU A 225 -31.59 -9.44 18.36
CA LEU A 225 -31.03 -10.29 19.42
C LEU A 225 -31.16 -11.78 19.11
N ALA A 226 -32.19 -12.21 18.36
CA ALA A 226 -32.35 -13.61 17.97
C ALA A 226 -31.31 -14.06 16.93
N ARG A 227 -30.72 -13.11 16.21
CA ARG A 227 -29.69 -13.35 15.18
C ARG A 227 -28.27 -13.14 15.67
N MET A 228 -28.07 -12.73 16.92
CA MET A 228 -26.77 -12.54 17.58
C MET A 228 -26.04 -13.88 17.84
N ASN A 229 -25.65 -14.57 16.77
CA ASN A 229 -25.01 -15.87 16.80
C ASN A 229 -23.71 -15.86 16.00
N LYS A 230 -22.66 -16.47 16.55
CA LYS A 230 -21.34 -16.57 15.89
C LYS A 230 -21.47 -17.27 14.54
N ASN A 231 -21.33 -16.50 13.46
CA ASN A 231 -21.32 -16.96 12.07
C ASN A 231 -20.08 -16.41 11.35
N PRO A 232 -18.97 -17.16 11.34
CA PRO A 232 -17.70 -16.70 10.76
C PRO A 232 -17.79 -16.32 9.28
N GLY A 233 -18.59 -17.07 8.50
CA GLY A 233 -18.75 -16.84 7.06
C GLY A 233 -19.49 -15.55 6.76
N LEU A 234 -20.64 -15.33 7.41
CA LEU A 234 -21.40 -14.08 7.25
C LEU A 234 -20.60 -12.89 7.77
N ARG A 235 -19.96 -13.03 8.93
CA ARG A 235 -19.08 -11.98 9.48
C ARG A 235 -17.98 -11.61 8.50
N PHE A 236 -17.35 -12.60 7.85
CA PHE A 236 -16.33 -12.36 6.85
C PHE A 236 -16.87 -11.58 5.65
N ILE A 237 -18.01 -11.99 5.10
CA ILE A 237 -18.65 -11.31 3.96
C ILE A 237 -19.05 -9.88 4.33
N SER A 238 -19.71 -9.67 5.47
CA SER A 238 -20.13 -8.33 5.91
C SER A 238 -18.93 -7.42 6.18
N LYS A 239 -17.85 -7.95 6.79
CA LYS A 239 -16.59 -7.20 6.99
C LYS A 239 -15.93 -6.84 5.65
N LEU A 240 -15.93 -7.76 4.69
CA LEU A 240 -15.38 -7.51 3.37
C LEU A 240 -16.16 -6.41 2.64
N MET A 241 -17.49 -6.48 2.67
CA MET A 241 -18.37 -5.47 2.07
C MET A 241 -18.16 -4.09 2.69
N LEU A 242 -18.09 -4.00 4.02
CA LEU A 242 -17.77 -2.75 4.74
C LEU A 242 -16.48 -2.07 4.26
N ASN A 243 -15.45 -2.87 3.93
CA ASN A 243 -14.14 -2.36 3.53
C ASN A 243 -13.99 -2.16 2.01
N SER A 244 -14.94 -2.63 1.20
CA SER A 244 -14.82 -2.68 -0.27
C SER A 244 -15.41 -1.47 -1.01
N LEU A 245 -15.80 -0.42 -0.30
CA LEU A 245 -16.39 0.80 -0.88
C LEU A 245 -15.39 1.67 -1.67
N CYS A 246 -14.09 1.46 -1.48
CA CYS A 246 -13.05 2.21 -2.19
C CYS A 246 -12.72 1.50 -3.52
N MET A 247 -13.23 2.03 -4.65
CA MET A 247 -13.08 1.36 -5.94
C MET A 247 -11.68 1.53 -6.56
N ARG A 248 -11.17 0.46 -7.19
CA ARG A 248 -10.01 0.48 -8.10
C ARG A 248 -10.50 0.24 -9.53
N ASN A 249 -10.19 1.16 -10.44
CA ASN A 249 -10.56 1.05 -11.86
C ASN A 249 -9.45 0.46 -12.75
N GLU A 250 -8.29 0.11 -12.18
CA GLU A 250 -7.13 -0.41 -12.92
C GLU A 250 -7.13 -1.96 -13.00
N LEU A 251 -8.25 -2.55 -13.42
CA LEU A 251 -8.34 -4.01 -13.58
C LEU A 251 -7.95 -4.42 -15.01
N GLY A 252 -7.13 -5.47 -15.12
CA GLY A 252 -6.87 -6.12 -16.41
C GLY A 252 -8.13 -6.82 -16.91
N ALA A 253 -8.42 -6.66 -18.20
CA ALA A 253 -9.56 -7.28 -18.86
C ALA A 253 -9.11 -8.51 -19.66
N ASN A 254 -9.99 -9.50 -19.75
CA ASN A 254 -9.84 -10.65 -20.62
C ASN A 254 -10.99 -10.67 -21.62
N ARG A 255 -10.68 -10.80 -22.90
CA ARG A 255 -11.68 -10.94 -23.96
C ARG A 255 -11.40 -12.19 -24.76
N VAL A 256 -12.41 -13.05 -24.87
CA VAL A 256 -12.39 -14.20 -25.77
C VAL A 256 -12.90 -13.73 -27.11
N ILE A 257 -12.07 -13.88 -28.14
CA ILE A 257 -12.30 -13.39 -29.50
C ILE A 257 -12.36 -14.59 -30.43
N THR A 258 -13.44 -14.66 -31.22
CA THR A 258 -13.66 -15.70 -32.24
C THR A 258 -13.63 -15.12 -33.66
N LYS A 259 -13.66 -13.79 -33.79
CA LYS A 259 -13.72 -13.07 -35.07
C LYS A 259 -12.45 -12.22 -35.27
N PRO A 260 -11.76 -12.34 -36.42
CA PRO A 260 -10.55 -11.54 -36.70
C PRO A 260 -10.78 -10.03 -36.57
N GLN A 261 -11.96 -9.53 -36.95
CA GLN A 261 -12.27 -8.09 -36.89
C GLN A 261 -12.23 -7.54 -35.45
N GLU A 262 -12.66 -8.32 -34.46
CA GLU A 262 -12.58 -7.90 -33.05
C GLU A 262 -11.14 -7.88 -32.54
N PHE A 263 -10.30 -8.78 -33.04
CA PHE A 263 -8.89 -8.81 -32.73
C PHE A 263 -8.17 -7.57 -33.29
N TYR A 264 -8.37 -7.25 -34.57
CA TYR A 264 -7.79 -6.05 -35.18
C TYR A 264 -8.26 -4.76 -34.53
N LYS A 265 -9.55 -4.67 -34.15
CA LYS A 265 -10.05 -3.52 -33.38
C LYS A 265 -9.31 -3.33 -32.06
N LEU A 266 -8.99 -4.41 -31.37
CA LEU A 266 -8.32 -4.35 -30.07
C LEU A 266 -6.81 -4.05 -30.19
N ILE A 267 -6.13 -4.61 -31.20
CA ILE A 267 -4.68 -4.40 -31.39
C ILE A 267 -4.35 -3.02 -31.95
N LEU A 268 -5.24 -2.45 -32.75
CA LEU A 268 -5.09 -1.11 -33.32
C LEU A 268 -5.56 0.00 -32.37
N ASP A 269 -6.18 -0.35 -31.24
CA ASP A 269 -6.61 0.62 -30.25
C ASP A 269 -5.41 1.16 -29.46
N HIS A 270 -5.00 2.39 -29.80
CA HIS A 270 -3.92 3.10 -29.12
C HIS A 270 -4.19 3.34 -27.62
N LYS A 271 -5.44 3.23 -27.15
CA LYS A 271 -5.82 3.34 -25.73
C LYS A 271 -5.50 2.08 -24.93
N VAL A 272 -5.27 0.96 -25.58
CA VAL A 272 -5.12 -0.35 -24.97
C VAL A 272 -3.66 -0.81 -25.00
N GLU A 273 -3.24 -1.55 -23.98
CA GLU A 273 -1.98 -2.26 -23.91
C GLU A 273 -2.27 -3.76 -23.74
N ILE A 274 -1.99 -4.54 -24.79
CA ILE A 274 -2.14 -6.00 -24.79
C ILE A 274 -0.90 -6.62 -24.15
N TYR A 275 -1.09 -7.54 -23.21
CA TYR A 275 0.02 -8.21 -22.53
C TYR A 275 0.02 -9.74 -22.72
N ALA A 276 -1.07 -10.33 -23.21
CA ALA A 276 -1.09 -11.73 -23.61
C ALA A 276 -2.14 -12.01 -24.71
N ILE A 277 -1.78 -12.86 -25.66
CA ILE A 277 -2.68 -13.46 -26.66
C ILE A 277 -2.50 -14.97 -26.55
N ILE A 278 -3.58 -15.69 -26.27
CA ILE A 278 -3.55 -17.12 -25.98
C ILE A 278 -4.54 -17.83 -26.89
N PRO A 279 -4.09 -18.66 -27.83
CA PRO A 279 -5.00 -19.50 -28.59
C PRO A 279 -5.66 -20.51 -27.64
N LEU A 280 -6.99 -20.55 -27.64
CA LEU A 280 -7.79 -21.57 -26.94
C LEU A 280 -8.16 -22.72 -27.88
N SER A 281 -8.32 -22.42 -29.17
CA SER A 281 -8.52 -23.39 -30.26
C SER A 281 -8.11 -22.77 -31.60
N ASP A 282 -8.25 -23.53 -32.69
CA ASP A 282 -8.01 -23.10 -34.08
C ASP A 282 -8.98 -22.02 -34.57
N GLU A 283 -9.95 -21.58 -33.78
CA GLU A 283 -10.87 -20.48 -34.14
C GLU A 283 -11.06 -19.46 -33.01
N VAL A 284 -10.45 -19.68 -31.84
CA VAL A 284 -10.72 -18.89 -30.63
C VAL A 284 -9.41 -18.48 -29.96
N ILE A 285 -9.27 -17.18 -29.72
CA ILE A 285 -8.15 -16.61 -28.97
C ILE A 285 -8.67 -15.88 -27.73
N ARG A 286 -7.89 -15.88 -26.66
CA ARG A 286 -8.08 -15.00 -25.52
C ARG A 286 -7.04 -13.91 -25.55
N VAL A 287 -7.48 -12.66 -25.56
CA VAL A 287 -6.62 -11.49 -25.42
C VAL A 287 -6.79 -10.91 -24.03
N SER A 288 -5.67 -10.80 -23.32
CA SER A 288 -5.59 -10.13 -22.03
C SER A 288 -4.95 -8.76 -22.22
N TYR A 289 -5.65 -7.71 -21.80
CA TYR A 289 -5.27 -6.34 -22.06
C TYR A 289 -5.61 -5.43 -20.87
N LYS A 290 -4.97 -4.26 -20.82
CA LYS A 290 -5.31 -3.19 -19.89
C LYS A 290 -5.44 -1.88 -20.65
N THR A 291 -6.33 -1.01 -20.23
CA THR A 291 -6.38 0.35 -20.77
C THR A 291 -5.20 1.13 -20.22
N LYS A 292 -4.49 1.85 -21.09
CA LYS A 292 -3.38 2.73 -20.69
C LYS A 292 -3.91 3.80 -19.73
N LYS A 293 -3.11 4.17 -18.72
CA LYS A 293 -3.52 5.06 -17.61
C LYS A 293 -4.22 6.34 -18.05
N ASN A 294 -3.75 6.96 -19.14
CA ASN A 294 -4.27 8.24 -19.65
C ASN A 294 -5.64 8.11 -20.35
N PHE A 295 -6.09 6.90 -20.65
CA PHE A 295 -7.32 6.62 -21.38
C PHE A 295 -8.31 5.79 -20.54
N ILE A 296 -8.07 5.64 -19.23
CA ILE A 296 -9.00 4.94 -18.34
C ILE A 296 -10.25 5.80 -18.18
N ASP A 297 -11.33 5.37 -18.81
CA ASP A 297 -12.66 5.92 -18.54
C ASP A 297 -13.10 5.47 -17.15
N GLU A 298 -13.42 6.42 -16.27
CA GLU A 298 -13.96 6.10 -14.96
C GLU A 298 -15.35 5.48 -15.11
N HIS A 299 -15.59 4.37 -14.41
CA HIS A 299 -16.91 3.75 -14.41
C HIS A 299 -17.95 4.76 -13.92
N SER A 300 -19.17 4.73 -14.46
CA SER A 300 -20.23 5.69 -14.11
C SER A 300 -20.61 5.70 -12.63
N SER A 301 -20.34 4.60 -11.91
CA SER A 301 -20.51 4.48 -10.46
C SER A 301 -19.24 4.77 -9.65
N SER A 302 -18.14 5.15 -10.29
CA SER A 302 -16.86 5.47 -9.66
C SER A 302 -16.71 6.97 -9.43
N ASN A 303 -16.18 7.33 -8.27
CA ASN A 303 -15.75 8.70 -7.99
C ASN A 303 -14.47 8.68 -7.15
N ILE A 304 -13.36 9.06 -7.78
CA ILE A 304 -12.05 9.10 -7.11
C ILE A 304 -12.01 10.14 -5.97
N VAL A 305 -12.78 11.22 -6.08
CA VAL A 305 -12.83 12.29 -5.08
C VAL A 305 -13.38 11.75 -3.76
N LEU A 306 -14.41 10.90 -3.80
CA LEU A 306 -14.93 10.24 -2.59
C LEU A 306 -13.88 9.31 -1.94
N SER A 307 -13.15 8.56 -2.76
CA SER A 307 -12.09 7.66 -2.29
C SER A 307 -10.93 8.43 -1.65
N LEU A 308 -10.53 9.54 -2.27
CA LEU A 308 -9.58 10.51 -1.73
C LEU A 308 -10.02 11.07 -0.38
N TRP A 309 -11.27 11.51 -0.23
CA TRP A 309 -11.76 12.03 1.05
C TRP A 309 -11.70 10.97 2.14
N THR A 310 -12.09 9.75 1.80
CA THR A 310 -12.06 8.61 2.69
C THR A 310 -10.63 8.34 3.19
N THR A 311 -9.65 8.27 2.30
CA THR A 311 -8.26 8.00 2.72
C THR A 311 -7.62 9.19 3.44
N SER A 312 -7.98 10.41 3.05
CA SER A 312 -7.53 11.65 3.70
C SER A 312 -8.00 11.72 5.16
N ARG A 313 -9.30 11.53 5.41
CA ARG A 313 -9.84 11.49 6.77
C ARG A 313 -9.30 10.31 7.58
N ALA A 314 -9.10 9.15 6.97
CA ALA A 314 -8.48 7.99 7.63
C ALA A 314 -7.05 8.32 8.13
N ARG A 315 -6.24 8.98 7.29
CA ARG A 315 -4.88 9.41 7.67
C ARG A 315 -4.88 10.46 8.77
N LEU A 316 -5.85 11.36 8.79
CA LEU A 316 -6.01 12.36 9.84
C LEU A 316 -6.43 11.72 11.16
N LYS A 317 -7.33 10.73 11.13
CA LYS A 317 -7.74 10.02 12.34
C LYS A 317 -6.60 9.25 12.99
N LEU A 318 -5.76 8.56 12.20
CA LEU A 318 -4.56 7.94 12.73
C LEU A 318 -3.58 8.99 13.27
N LEU A 319 -3.43 10.10 12.55
CA LEU A 319 -2.57 11.22 12.97
C LEU A 319 -3.00 11.79 14.33
N ASP A 320 -4.29 11.95 14.59
CA ASP A 320 -4.82 12.41 15.89
C ASP A 320 -4.27 11.52 17.03
N TYR A 321 -4.34 10.20 16.87
CA TYR A 321 -3.81 9.25 17.85
C TYR A 321 -2.29 9.26 17.93
N MET A 322 -1.59 9.44 16.81
CA MET A 322 -0.13 9.57 16.81
C MET A 322 0.31 10.81 17.59
N GLN A 323 -0.37 11.94 17.40
CA GLN A 323 -0.09 13.19 18.12
C GLN A 323 -0.44 13.07 19.61
N GLN A 324 -1.55 12.41 19.95
CA GLN A 324 -1.90 12.11 21.33
C GLN A 324 -0.80 11.31 22.04
N VAL A 325 -0.32 10.23 21.43
CA VAL A 325 0.78 9.42 21.98
C VAL A 325 2.05 10.27 22.11
N TYR A 326 2.40 11.03 21.06
CA TYR A 326 3.60 11.85 21.04
C TYR A 326 3.62 12.95 22.11
N ASN A 327 2.46 13.52 22.42
CA ASN A 327 2.31 14.56 23.44
C ASN A 327 2.14 14.00 24.85
N THR A 328 2.03 12.67 25.02
CA THR A 328 1.88 12.05 26.33
C THR A 328 3.24 11.73 26.92
N GLU A 329 3.60 12.38 28.02
CA GLU A 329 4.87 12.14 28.72
C GLU A 329 4.95 10.69 29.23
N GLY A 330 6.08 10.02 28.93
CA GLY A 330 6.27 8.61 29.26
C GLY A 330 5.62 7.63 28.27
N ALA A 331 5.21 8.11 27.09
CA ALA A 331 4.83 7.29 25.95
C ALA A 331 5.71 7.59 24.72
N GLU A 332 6.04 6.55 23.97
CA GLU A 332 6.87 6.60 22.77
C GLU A 332 6.19 5.83 21.64
N LEU A 333 5.93 6.50 20.52
CA LEU A 333 5.37 5.89 19.33
C LEU A 333 6.46 5.15 18.54
N LEU A 334 6.32 3.84 18.38
CA LEU A 334 7.32 2.98 17.74
C LEU A 334 7.04 2.75 16.25
N TYR A 335 5.78 2.49 15.88
CA TYR A 335 5.41 2.07 14.54
C TYR A 335 3.94 2.39 14.22
N THR A 336 3.64 2.57 12.93
CA THR A 336 2.28 2.78 12.43
C THR A 336 2.00 1.94 11.18
N ASP A 337 0.78 1.42 11.04
CA ASP A 337 0.27 0.87 9.77
C ASP A 337 -1.24 1.07 9.62
N THR A 338 -1.61 2.07 8.81
CA THR A 338 -2.96 2.41 8.34
C THR A 338 -3.97 2.75 9.43
N ASP A 339 -4.30 1.79 10.29
CA ASP A 339 -5.24 1.81 11.39
C ASP A 339 -4.61 1.39 12.72
N SER A 340 -3.35 0.98 12.74
CA SER A 340 -2.66 0.52 13.95
C SER A 340 -1.47 1.38 14.35
N VAL A 341 -1.22 1.43 15.67
CA VAL A 341 -0.03 2.02 16.30
C VAL A 341 0.59 1.05 17.30
N ILE A 342 1.92 1.03 17.36
CA ILE A 342 2.68 0.30 18.40
C ILE A 342 3.34 1.34 19.29
N VAL A 343 3.09 1.25 20.59
CA VAL A 343 3.50 2.27 21.57
C VAL A 343 4.25 1.60 22.70
N LYS A 344 5.38 2.17 23.10
CA LYS A 344 6.06 1.86 24.36
C LYS A 344 5.66 2.90 25.39
N HIS A 345 5.25 2.51 26.59
CA HIS A 345 4.83 3.47 27.62
C HIS A 345 5.00 2.93 29.04
N ARG A 346 4.97 3.81 30.03
CA ARG A 346 4.94 3.43 31.46
C ARG A 346 3.71 2.56 31.76
N ARG A 347 3.85 1.59 32.67
CA ARG A 347 2.76 0.64 33.00
C ARG A 347 1.54 1.28 33.64
N ASP A 348 1.74 2.33 34.44
CA ASP A 348 0.70 3.11 35.11
C ASP A 348 -0.02 4.08 34.17
N LEU A 349 0.46 4.22 32.93
CA LEU A 349 -0.06 5.15 31.94
C LEU A 349 -0.91 4.41 30.90
N ALA A 350 -2.10 4.94 30.61
CA ALA A 350 -2.90 4.57 29.46
C ALA A 350 -2.74 5.67 28.38
N PRO A 351 -1.84 5.52 27.40
CA PRO A 351 -1.54 6.59 26.44
C PRO A 351 -2.70 6.87 25.49
N LEU A 352 -3.62 5.92 25.34
CA LEU A 352 -4.78 6.00 24.47
C LEU A 352 -6.00 5.43 25.19
N GLN A 353 -7.14 6.11 25.06
CA GLN A 353 -8.42 5.58 25.52
C GLN A 353 -8.87 4.44 24.59
N THR A 354 -9.15 3.28 25.18
CA THR A 354 -9.62 2.11 24.45
C THR A 354 -11.15 2.05 24.38
N GLY A 355 -11.68 1.36 23.36
CA GLY A 355 -13.09 1.08 23.23
C GLY A 355 -13.42 0.18 22.02
N GLU A 356 -14.66 -0.29 21.96
CA GLU A 356 -15.09 -1.30 20.99
C GLU A 356 -15.86 -0.73 19.78
N PHE A 357 -16.07 0.58 19.77
CA PHE A 357 -16.90 1.26 18.79
C PHE A 357 -16.11 1.82 17.62
N LEU A 358 -16.80 2.04 16.49
CA LEU A 358 -16.22 2.59 15.27
C LEU A 358 -15.31 3.78 15.55
N GLY A 359 -14.07 3.71 15.06
CA GLY A 359 -13.11 4.80 15.14
C GLY A 359 -12.40 4.94 16.50
N GLN A 360 -12.73 4.11 17.49
CA GLN A 360 -11.99 4.00 18.76
C GLN A 360 -10.78 3.07 18.61
N MET A 361 -9.84 3.18 19.54
CA MET A 361 -8.68 2.28 19.61
C MET A 361 -9.01 1.03 20.42
N SER A 362 -8.59 -0.13 19.94
CA SER A 362 -8.70 -1.41 20.64
C SER A 362 -7.32 -2.04 20.80
N GLU A 363 -7.04 -2.66 21.95
CA GLU A 363 -5.75 -3.32 22.19
C GLU A 363 -5.76 -4.74 21.59
N GLU A 364 -4.77 -5.09 20.75
CA GLU A 364 -4.79 -6.34 19.95
C GLU A 364 -4.35 -7.58 20.74
N TYR A 365 -3.37 -7.45 21.63
CA TYR A 365 -2.72 -8.58 22.33
C TYR A 365 -3.02 -8.60 23.84
N THR A 366 -4.29 -8.49 24.20
CA THR A 366 -4.72 -8.60 25.61
C THR A 366 -4.31 -9.95 26.20
N GLY A 367 -3.79 -9.94 27.44
CA GLY A 367 -3.26 -11.13 28.12
C GLY A 367 -1.83 -11.54 27.73
N PHE A 368 -1.16 -10.77 26.86
CA PHE A 368 0.25 -10.98 26.51
C PHE A 368 1.09 -9.74 26.85
N SER A 369 2.22 -9.95 27.54
CA SER A 369 3.21 -8.91 27.78
C SER A 369 4.23 -8.88 26.64
N ILE A 370 4.21 -7.85 25.79
CA ILE A 370 5.20 -7.66 24.73
C ILE A 370 6.51 -7.17 25.34
N LYS A 371 7.56 -8.00 25.24
CA LYS A 371 8.89 -7.73 25.81
C LYS A 371 9.84 -7.02 24.84
N SER A 372 9.75 -7.34 23.56
CA SER A 372 10.65 -6.77 22.55
C SER A 372 9.92 -6.56 21.23
N PHE A 373 10.21 -5.41 20.63
CA PHE A 373 9.78 -4.99 19.30
C PHE A 373 11.01 -4.78 18.41
N VAL A 374 10.96 -5.35 17.21
CA VAL A 374 12.00 -5.23 16.19
C VAL A 374 11.33 -4.88 14.88
N CYS A 375 11.85 -3.90 14.14
CA CYS A 375 11.31 -3.47 12.86
C CYS A 375 12.40 -3.25 11.82
N GLY A 376 12.27 -3.91 10.67
CA GLY A 376 13.18 -3.74 9.53
C GLY A 376 12.72 -2.69 8.53
N GLY A 377 11.54 -2.09 8.73
CA GLY A 377 10.94 -1.13 7.82
C GLY A 377 9.41 -1.23 7.74
N ALA A 378 8.82 -0.51 6.79
CA ALA A 378 7.36 -0.54 6.59
C ALA A 378 6.88 -1.97 6.27
N LYS A 379 5.92 -2.46 7.05
CA LYS A 379 5.31 -3.80 6.98
C LYS A 379 6.31 -4.94 7.22
N GLN A 380 7.29 -4.69 8.08
CA GLN A 380 8.37 -5.60 8.44
C GLN A 380 8.68 -5.47 9.94
N TYR A 381 8.04 -6.27 10.77
CA TYR A 381 8.30 -6.25 12.22
C TYR A 381 8.17 -7.61 12.87
N ALA A 382 8.75 -7.74 14.05
CA ALA A 382 8.64 -8.88 14.93
C ALA A 382 8.38 -8.45 16.37
N LEU A 383 7.60 -9.25 17.09
CA LEU A 383 7.27 -9.09 18.50
C LEU A 383 7.68 -10.36 19.24
N LYS A 384 8.35 -10.19 20.38
CA LYS A 384 8.51 -11.24 21.39
C LYS A 384 7.55 -10.93 22.53
N MET A 385 6.61 -11.83 22.79
CA MET A 385 5.59 -11.66 23.81
C MET A 385 5.58 -12.85 24.77
N VAL A 386 5.16 -12.62 26.02
CA VAL A 386 5.01 -13.63 27.06
C VAL A 386 3.55 -13.69 27.44
N ASP A 387 2.96 -14.89 27.41
CA ASP A 387 1.61 -15.13 27.89
C ASP A 387 1.57 -14.89 29.42
N GLU A 388 0.69 -14.02 29.89
CA GLU A 388 0.66 -13.63 31.30
C GLU A 388 0.14 -14.73 32.23
N ARG A 389 -0.61 -15.70 31.69
CA ARG A 389 -1.17 -16.81 32.46
C ARG A 389 -0.23 -18.01 32.53
N THR A 390 0.43 -18.34 31.42
CA THR A 390 1.27 -19.55 31.32
C THR A 390 2.77 -19.26 31.46
N GLY A 391 3.20 -18.03 31.18
CA GLY A 391 4.62 -17.67 31.08
C GLY A 391 5.26 -18.09 29.75
N ASP A 392 4.50 -18.67 28.83
CA ASP A 392 5.03 -19.15 27.55
C ASP A 392 5.43 -18.00 26.62
N ILE A 393 6.56 -18.18 25.92
CA ILE A 393 7.06 -17.20 24.97
C ILE A 393 6.44 -17.46 23.60
N LYS A 394 5.86 -16.41 23.02
CA LYS A 394 5.32 -16.40 21.66
C LYS A 394 6.05 -15.36 20.81
N TYR A 395 6.24 -15.68 19.54
CA TYR A 395 6.83 -14.78 18.56
C TYR A 395 5.81 -14.49 17.46
N VAL A 396 5.66 -13.22 17.11
CA VAL A 396 4.88 -12.78 15.95
C VAL A 396 5.85 -12.11 14.99
N GLN A 397 5.90 -12.57 13.74
CA GLN A 397 6.69 -11.94 12.68
C GLN A 397 5.77 -11.58 11.50
N LYS A 398 5.86 -10.34 11.03
CA LYS A 398 5.11 -9.84 9.88
C LYS A 398 6.09 -9.21 8.89
N ILE A 399 6.36 -9.90 7.79
CA ILE A 399 7.15 -9.37 6.66
C ILE A 399 6.32 -9.44 5.38
N ARG A 400 6.04 -8.30 4.77
CA ARG A 400 5.22 -8.23 3.56
C ARG A 400 5.79 -9.11 2.45
N GLY A 401 4.95 -10.02 1.94
CA GLY A 401 5.29 -10.89 0.83
C GLY A 401 6.04 -12.17 1.24
N ILE A 402 6.28 -12.38 2.54
CA ILE A 402 6.88 -13.59 3.09
C ILE A 402 5.80 -14.28 3.95
N THR A 403 5.54 -15.56 3.66
CA THR A 403 4.68 -16.39 4.50
C THR A 403 5.57 -17.17 5.46
N PHE A 404 5.29 -17.06 6.75
CA PHE A 404 6.00 -17.82 7.78
C PHE A 404 5.24 -19.12 8.08
N ASP A 405 5.56 -20.16 7.33
CA ASP A 405 5.25 -21.54 7.69
C ASP A 405 6.36 -22.16 8.55
N VAL A 406 6.23 -23.43 8.93
CA VAL A 406 7.21 -24.12 9.78
C VAL A 406 8.62 -24.08 9.19
N GLN A 407 8.76 -24.27 7.88
CA GLN A 407 10.06 -24.29 7.20
C GLN A 407 10.66 -22.88 7.10
N ASN A 408 9.87 -21.91 6.65
CA ASN A 408 10.29 -20.53 6.48
C ASN A 408 10.57 -19.82 7.83
N SER A 409 9.93 -20.26 8.92
CA SER A 409 10.21 -19.76 10.27
C SER A 409 11.59 -20.19 10.78
N GLN A 410 12.15 -21.30 10.26
CA GLN A 410 13.53 -21.71 10.58
C GLN A 410 14.57 -20.84 9.85
N THR A 411 14.23 -20.33 8.66
CA THR A 411 15.12 -19.46 7.87
C THR A 411 15.41 -18.14 8.56
N LEU A 412 14.39 -17.52 9.15
CA LEU A 412 14.53 -16.22 9.82
C LEU A 412 13.81 -16.25 11.18
N GLN A 413 14.56 -16.69 12.18
CA GLN A 413 14.11 -16.63 13.57
C GLN A 413 14.18 -15.21 14.12
N PHE A 414 13.48 -14.96 15.23
CA PHE A 414 13.38 -13.63 15.85
C PHE A 414 14.76 -13.02 16.12
N GLU A 415 15.70 -13.79 16.69
CA GLU A 415 17.03 -13.27 17.04
C GLU A 415 17.87 -12.96 15.80
N HIS A 416 17.78 -13.78 14.75
CA HIS A 416 18.44 -13.50 13.49
C HIS A 416 17.86 -12.25 12.82
N PHE A 417 16.54 -12.07 12.87
CA PHE A 417 15.89 -10.84 12.40
C PHE A 417 16.35 -9.61 13.19
N ARG A 418 16.39 -9.72 14.54
CA ARG A 418 16.92 -8.68 15.44
C ARG A 418 18.34 -8.30 15.07
N GLN A 419 19.24 -9.27 14.92
CA GLN A 419 20.64 -9.01 14.54
C GLN A 419 20.73 -8.26 13.20
N LYS A 420 19.96 -8.68 12.18
CA LYS A 420 19.92 -7.97 10.89
C LYS A 420 19.45 -6.52 11.01
N VAL A 421 18.49 -6.24 11.88
CA VAL A 421 18.01 -4.87 12.14
C VAL A 421 19.02 -4.06 12.94
N LEU A 422 19.67 -4.64 13.95
CA LEU A 422 20.74 -3.96 14.71
C LEU A 422 21.97 -3.68 13.84
N ASN A 423 22.22 -4.51 12.83
CA ASN A 423 23.29 -4.34 11.84
C ASN A 423 22.87 -3.50 10.63
N TYR A 424 21.73 -2.78 10.70
CA TYR A 424 21.22 -2.02 9.56
C TYR A 424 22.28 -1.08 8.97
N GLY A 425 22.49 -1.15 7.66
CA GLY A 425 23.44 -0.29 6.93
C GLY A 425 24.91 -0.74 7.02
N ARG A 426 25.23 -1.84 7.71
CA ARG A 426 26.57 -2.46 7.64
C ARG A 426 26.74 -3.19 6.30
N GLN A 427 27.93 -3.09 5.71
CA GLN A 427 28.28 -3.80 4.49
C GLN A 427 28.49 -5.31 4.79
N GLY A 428 28.15 -6.18 3.82
CA GLY A 428 28.42 -7.62 3.91
C GLY A 428 27.34 -8.47 4.59
N GLU A 429 26.15 -7.92 4.89
CA GLU A 429 25.04 -8.71 5.41
C GLU A 429 24.42 -9.58 4.31
N GLU A 430 24.47 -10.91 4.50
CA GLU A 430 23.84 -11.86 3.60
C GLU A 430 22.31 -11.87 3.78
N PRO A 431 21.52 -11.84 2.70
CA PRO A 431 20.07 -11.90 2.80
C PRO A 431 19.58 -13.25 3.28
N ALA A 432 18.52 -13.26 4.09
CA ALA A 432 17.77 -14.48 4.36
C ALA A 432 17.05 -14.93 3.08
N VAL A 433 17.13 -16.23 2.77
CA VAL A 433 16.61 -16.79 1.52
C VAL A 433 15.46 -17.73 1.80
N PHE A 434 14.28 -17.38 1.29
CA PHE A 434 13.05 -18.14 1.44
C PHE A 434 12.68 -18.83 0.14
N HIS A 435 12.16 -20.04 0.25
CA HIS A 435 11.72 -20.87 -0.86
C HIS A 435 10.22 -21.14 -0.73
N TYR A 436 9.48 -20.95 -1.82
CA TYR A 436 8.04 -21.14 -1.86
C TYR A 436 7.64 -21.92 -3.09
N ASP A 437 6.78 -22.91 -2.92
CA ASP A 437 6.02 -23.47 -4.03
C ASP A 437 4.77 -22.64 -4.25
N LYS A 438 4.78 -21.82 -5.31
CA LYS A 438 3.63 -20.98 -5.65
C LYS A 438 2.83 -21.62 -6.76
N ILE A 439 1.59 -22.00 -6.42
CA ILE A 439 0.57 -22.34 -7.41
C ILE A 439 0.12 -21.04 -8.06
N GLN A 440 0.34 -20.91 -9.37
CA GLN A 440 -0.12 -19.75 -10.12
C GLN A 440 -0.54 -20.14 -11.53
N PRO A 441 -1.55 -19.46 -12.10
CA PRO A 441 -1.88 -19.65 -13.49
C PRO A 441 -0.71 -19.13 -14.36
N THR A 442 -0.38 -19.86 -15.41
CA THR A 442 0.45 -19.34 -16.50
C THR A 442 -0.31 -18.25 -17.25
N ARG A 443 0.38 -17.53 -18.14
CA ARG A 443 -0.31 -16.63 -19.09
C ARG A 443 -1.40 -17.37 -19.85
N ALA A 444 -1.21 -18.65 -20.17
CA ALA A 444 -2.19 -19.51 -20.81
C ALA A 444 -3.28 -20.08 -19.87
N SER A 445 -3.40 -19.58 -18.62
CA SER A 445 -4.34 -20.10 -17.61
C SER A 445 -4.18 -21.56 -17.21
N GLN A 446 -3.06 -22.19 -17.54
CA GLN A 446 -2.70 -23.49 -16.98
C GLN A 446 -2.25 -23.29 -15.53
N ILE A 447 -2.75 -24.10 -14.60
CA ILE A 447 -2.30 -24.04 -13.21
C ILE A 447 -0.99 -24.81 -13.11
N VAL A 448 0.08 -24.12 -12.71
CA VAL A 448 1.40 -24.72 -12.49
C VAL A 448 1.91 -24.37 -11.11
N THR A 449 2.65 -25.29 -10.50
CA THR A 449 3.48 -25.01 -9.32
C THR A 449 4.85 -24.54 -9.79
N ARG A 450 5.27 -23.35 -9.36
CA ARG A 450 6.63 -22.85 -9.61
C ARG A 450 7.30 -22.54 -8.29
N GLU A 451 8.52 -23.03 -8.14
CA GLU A 451 9.38 -22.60 -7.05
C GLU A 451 9.70 -21.11 -7.20
N GLN A 452 9.54 -20.35 -6.12
CA GLN A 452 9.89 -18.95 -6.01
C GLN A 452 10.90 -18.78 -4.88
N ARG A 453 12.00 -18.10 -5.20
CA ARG A 453 13.00 -17.69 -4.24
C ARG A 453 12.80 -16.22 -3.88
N LYS A 454 12.75 -15.89 -2.58
CA LYS A 454 12.74 -14.50 -2.09
C LYS A 454 13.95 -14.25 -1.20
N ARG A 455 14.61 -13.12 -1.43
CA ARG A 455 15.75 -12.66 -0.63
C ARG A 455 15.27 -11.52 0.27
N TYR A 456 15.64 -11.57 1.55
CA TYR A 456 15.24 -10.58 2.54
C TYR A 456 16.44 -9.94 3.22
N LEU A 457 16.46 -8.61 3.19
CA LEU A 457 17.23 -7.75 4.09
C LEU A 457 16.29 -6.67 4.63
N PRO A 458 16.53 -6.15 5.84
CA PRO A 458 15.84 -4.98 6.34
C PRO A 458 15.97 -3.79 5.36
N VAL A 459 14.84 -3.16 5.06
CA VAL A 459 14.79 -1.97 4.19
C VAL A 459 13.84 -0.95 4.78
N CYS A 460 14.40 0.14 5.26
CA CYS A 460 13.70 1.33 5.73
C CYS A 460 13.97 2.50 4.78
N GLN A 461 12.93 2.90 4.04
CA GLN A 461 12.95 4.01 3.08
C GLN A 461 12.01 5.14 3.49
N LYS A 462 11.70 5.23 4.79
CA LYS A 462 10.70 6.17 5.33
C LYS A 462 11.32 7.36 6.05
N GLY A 463 12.63 7.35 6.28
CA GLY A 463 13.33 8.40 7.01
C GLY A 463 14.83 8.16 7.12
N ILE A 464 15.47 9.02 7.92
CA ILE A 464 16.87 8.92 8.32
C ILE A 464 16.95 8.12 9.62
N ILE A 465 17.83 7.12 9.66
CA ILE A 465 18.02 6.27 10.85
C ILE A 465 19.13 6.84 11.74
N THR A 466 18.87 7.02 13.03
CA THR A 466 19.85 7.47 14.03
C THR A 466 20.70 6.32 14.57
N ASP A 467 21.77 6.63 15.30
CA ASP A 467 22.58 5.60 15.98
C ASP A 467 21.76 4.89 17.08
N GLU A 468 20.75 5.56 17.64
CA GLU A 468 19.76 5.03 18.59
C GLU A 468 18.62 4.24 17.91
N LEU A 469 18.70 4.04 16.59
CA LEU A 469 17.71 3.33 15.77
C LEU A 469 16.34 4.03 15.67
N ASP A 470 16.27 5.33 15.93
CA ASP A 470 15.10 6.14 15.62
C ASP A 470 15.04 6.44 14.12
N VAL A 471 13.82 6.52 13.59
CA VAL A 471 13.56 6.86 12.19
C VAL A 471 12.94 8.25 12.15
N LEU A 472 13.76 9.22 11.74
CA LEU A 472 13.39 10.62 11.62
C LEU A 472 12.89 10.92 10.20
N PRO A 473 11.85 11.75 10.02
CA PRO A 473 11.47 12.21 8.71
C PRO A 473 12.62 12.91 7.97
N PHE A 474 12.63 12.78 6.65
CA PHE A 474 13.64 13.45 5.83
C PHE A 474 13.56 14.97 6.01
N GLY A 475 14.68 15.57 6.40
CA GLY A 475 14.79 17.01 6.58
C GLY A 475 14.42 17.53 7.97
N GLN A 476 14.12 16.66 8.93
CA GLN A 476 13.91 17.09 10.32
C GLN A 476 15.20 17.67 10.90
N ASP A 477 15.11 18.85 11.51
CA ASP A 477 16.20 19.48 12.24
C ASP A 477 16.28 18.89 13.65
N MET A 478 17.51 18.63 14.10
CA MET A 478 17.83 17.96 15.37
C MET A 478 18.44 18.92 16.38
N SER A 479 18.56 20.22 16.06
CA SER A 479 19.13 21.24 16.95
C SER A 479 18.18 21.70 18.05
N SER A 480 16.92 21.25 18.04
CA SER A 480 15.90 21.62 19.03
C SER A 480 15.33 20.39 19.75
N ASP A 481 16.11 19.83 20.68
CA ASP A 481 15.54 19.24 21.90
C ASP A 481 15.11 20.33 22.91
N ASN A 482 15.18 21.61 22.51
CA ASN A 482 14.63 22.74 23.24
C ASN A 482 13.19 23.02 22.81
N MET A 483 12.29 22.85 23.77
CA MET A 483 10.89 23.26 23.80
C MET A 483 10.68 24.62 23.13
N ASP A 484 9.83 24.64 22.10
CA ASP A 484 8.79 25.66 22.02
C ASP A 484 7.53 25.03 21.43
N ASN A 485 6.44 25.19 22.16
CA ASN A 485 5.22 24.41 22.05
C ASN A 485 4.45 24.79 20.77
N GLY A 486 4.46 23.88 19.79
CA GLY A 486 3.38 23.79 18.81
C GLY A 486 2.15 23.15 19.45
N GLU A 487 1.53 23.83 20.41
CA GLU A 487 0.24 23.45 20.98
C GLU A 487 -0.81 23.44 19.85
N CYS A 488 -1.11 22.25 19.34
CA CYS A 488 -2.33 22.02 18.57
C CYS A 488 -3.49 22.15 19.56
N LYS A 489 -4.14 23.31 19.59
CA LYS A 489 -5.37 23.53 20.37
C LYS A 489 -6.39 22.48 19.95
N THR A 490 -6.59 21.49 20.80
CA THR A 490 -7.73 20.59 20.70
C THR A 490 -8.85 21.28 21.45
N GLU A 491 -9.77 21.92 20.73
CA GLU A 491 -11.04 22.35 21.30
C GLU A 491 -11.86 21.10 21.63
N THR A 492 -11.88 20.77 22.92
CA THR A 492 -12.89 19.91 23.54
C THR A 492 -14.10 20.78 23.88
N GLU A 493 -15.29 20.24 23.63
CA GLU A 493 -16.60 20.68 24.12
C GLU A 493 -17.25 21.89 23.42
N MET A 494 -18.05 21.57 22.40
CA MET A 494 -19.20 22.39 22.00
C MET A 494 -20.23 22.39 23.15
N ASP A 495 -20.14 23.38 24.03
CA ASP A 495 -21.25 23.74 24.93
C ASP A 495 -22.43 24.26 24.11
N LEU A 496 -23.40 23.37 23.87
CA LEU A 496 -24.77 23.76 23.55
C LEU A 496 -25.37 24.45 24.78
N LYS A 497 -25.36 25.79 24.81
CA LYS A 497 -26.16 26.56 25.77
C LYS A 497 -27.66 26.27 25.53
N PRO A 498 -28.41 25.76 26.53
CA PRO A 498 -29.87 25.76 26.47
C PRO A 498 -30.39 27.15 26.85
N GLU A 499 -31.44 27.59 26.15
CA GLU A 499 -32.20 28.78 26.51
C GLU A 499 -32.83 28.62 27.91
N GLU A 500 -32.62 29.62 28.76
CA GLU A 500 -33.22 29.72 30.09
C GLU A 500 -34.75 29.82 30.00
N LYS A 501 -35.46 28.85 30.60
CA LYS A 501 -36.81 29.04 31.13
C LYS A 501 -36.98 28.31 32.47
N GLY A 502 -36.90 29.08 33.54
CA GLY A 502 -37.83 29.07 34.69
C GLY A 502 -38.07 27.81 35.53
N HIS A 503 -37.72 27.97 36.82
CA HIS A 503 -38.39 27.49 38.04
C HIS A 503 -38.10 26.08 38.65
N GLU A 504 -37.73 26.17 39.94
CA GLU A 504 -38.06 25.32 41.13
C GLU A 504 -37.36 23.95 41.28
N GLU A 505 -36.47 23.81 42.28
CA GLU A 505 -36.64 23.05 43.56
C GLU A 505 -36.73 21.52 43.32
N GLU A 506 -35.95 20.59 43.90
CA GLU A 506 -35.59 20.37 45.30
C GLU A 506 -34.56 19.20 45.42
N LYS A 507 -33.79 19.22 46.52
CA LYS A 507 -32.99 18.22 47.29
C LYS A 507 -32.90 16.71 46.93
N GLY A 508 -31.74 16.13 47.33
CA GLY A 508 -31.56 14.75 47.85
C GLY A 508 -30.37 14.00 47.21
N GLU A 509 -29.15 14.05 47.74
CA GLU A 509 -28.54 13.07 48.69
C GLU A 509 -28.86 11.59 48.42
N GLU A 510 -27.84 10.79 48.04
CA GLU A 510 -27.33 9.68 48.86
C GLU A 510 -26.11 8.98 48.20
N GLU A 511 -25.05 8.82 49.01
CA GLU A 511 -23.91 7.90 48.81
C GLU A 511 -24.36 6.43 48.92
N ILE A 512 -23.59 5.48 48.38
CA ILE A 512 -23.22 4.23 49.10
C ILE A 512 -22.02 3.57 48.40
N LEU A 513 -21.07 3.17 49.24
CA LEU A 513 -19.80 2.51 48.96
C LEU A 513 -19.86 0.97 48.90
N PHE A 514 -18.76 0.40 48.36
CA PHE A 514 -18.13 -0.90 48.71
C PHE A 514 -18.87 -2.18 48.20
N LEU A 515 -18.26 -3.30 47.81
CA LEU A 515 -17.03 -3.98 48.25
C LEU A 515 -16.71 -5.14 47.27
N GLY A 516 -15.44 -5.53 47.11
CA GLY A 516 -15.04 -6.67 46.26
C GLY A 516 -15.25 -8.04 46.90
N MET A 517 -15.31 -9.09 46.08
CA MET A 517 -15.00 -10.47 46.48
C MET A 517 -14.39 -11.25 45.32
N THR A 518 -13.36 -12.01 45.67
CA THR A 518 -12.53 -12.90 44.86
C THR A 518 -13.08 -14.35 44.81
N ILE A 519 -12.40 -15.15 43.98
CA ILE A 519 -12.17 -16.62 44.01
C ILE A 519 -13.18 -17.54 43.27
N ASN A 520 -12.76 -18.15 42.14
CA ASN A 520 -12.31 -19.56 42.05
C ASN A 520 -12.21 -20.07 40.60
N GLU A 521 -11.01 -20.57 40.27
CA GLU A 521 -10.69 -21.33 39.07
C GLU A 521 -11.11 -22.80 39.23
N THR A 522 -11.52 -23.45 38.13
CA THR A 522 -11.20 -24.87 37.86
C THR A 522 -11.26 -25.13 36.34
N PRO A 523 -10.33 -25.93 35.78
CA PRO A 523 -10.17 -26.11 34.34
C PRO A 523 -10.91 -27.36 33.82
N LYS A 524 -11.34 -27.34 32.56
CA LYS A 524 -11.75 -28.54 31.82
C LYS A 524 -10.96 -28.69 30.53
N ASP A 525 -10.16 -29.74 30.52
CA ASP A 525 -9.48 -30.33 29.37
C ASP A 525 -10.48 -30.84 28.33
N GLU A 526 -10.26 -30.53 27.06
CA GLU A 526 -10.77 -31.34 25.95
C GLU A 526 -9.65 -31.65 24.95
N LYS A 527 -9.32 -32.94 24.90
CA LYS A 527 -8.41 -33.60 23.97
C LYS A 527 -8.92 -33.45 22.54
N LYS A 528 -8.04 -33.07 21.59
CA LYS A 528 -8.25 -33.28 20.16
C LYS A 528 -7.32 -34.37 19.65
N GLU A 529 -7.95 -35.44 19.19
CA GLU A 529 -7.35 -36.61 18.56
C GLU A 529 -6.77 -36.27 17.17
N GLN A 530 -5.59 -36.81 16.88
CA GLN A 530 -4.99 -36.87 15.54
C GLN A 530 -5.49 -38.12 14.79
N PRO A 531 -5.65 -38.08 13.45
CA PRO A 531 -5.70 -39.29 12.63
C PRO A 531 -4.31 -39.68 12.09
N PRO A 532 -4.11 -40.96 11.72
CA PRO A 532 -2.81 -41.64 11.84
C PRO A 532 -1.95 -41.61 10.57
N SER A 533 -0.68 -41.92 10.81
CA SER A 533 0.38 -42.23 9.86
C SER A 533 0.13 -43.53 9.10
N THR A 534 0.51 -43.57 7.82
CA THR A 534 0.79 -44.80 7.07
C THR A 534 2.17 -44.74 6.45
N SER A 535 2.91 -45.82 6.64
CA SER A 535 4.31 -46.04 6.32
C SER A 535 4.56 -46.56 4.90
N SER A 536 5.77 -46.26 4.42
CA SER A 536 6.68 -47.10 3.61
C SER A 536 6.29 -47.53 2.19
N GLY A 537 7.12 -47.10 1.23
CA GLY A 537 7.28 -47.70 -0.10
C GLY A 537 8.60 -47.25 -0.74
N ASP A 538 9.61 -48.11 -0.62
CA ASP A 538 10.97 -47.98 -1.14
C ASP A 538 10.99 -48.16 -2.68
N SER A 539 11.68 -47.28 -3.43
CA SER A 539 12.14 -47.62 -4.79
C SER A 539 13.37 -46.80 -5.21
N ARG A 540 14.47 -47.53 -5.36
CA ARG A 540 15.79 -47.13 -5.86
C ARG A 540 15.80 -46.49 -7.26
N LYS A 541 16.67 -45.47 -7.39
CA LYS A 541 17.55 -45.10 -8.54
C LYS A 541 17.03 -45.29 -9.98
N ARG A 542 16.89 -44.17 -10.70
CA ARG A 542 17.56 -43.96 -12.01
C ARG A 542 18.03 -42.50 -12.13
N ARG A 543 19.36 -42.31 -12.17
CA ARG A 543 19.99 -41.08 -12.68
C ARG A 543 19.83 -41.10 -14.20
N HIS A 544 19.14 -40.12 -14.77
CA HIS A 544 19.34 -39.73 -16.16
C HIS A 544 19.98 -38.33 -16.16
N SER A 545 21.21 -38.27 -16.64
CA SER A 545 21.84 -37.07 -17.16
C SER A 545 21.03 -36.58 -18.36
N PHE A 546 20.56 -35.34 -18.31
CA PHE A 546 20.13 -34.60 -19.50
C PHE A 546 20.78 -33.22 -19.42
N ASP A 547 22.00 -33.17 -19.97
CA ASP A 547 22.65 -31.94 -20.38
C ASP A 547 22.07 -31.53 -21.74
N GLY A 548 21.80 -30.23 -21.93
CA GLY A 548 21.48 -29.61 -23.23
C GLY A 548 20.04 -29.77 -23.77
N SER A 549 19.08 -28.94 -23.33
CA SER A 549 17.85 -28.72 -24.14
C SER A 549 17.10 -27.38 -23.95
N ALA A 550 17.61 -26.41 -23.18
CA ALA A 550 16.89 -25.14 -22.97
C ALA A 550 16.83 -24.26 -24.25
N THR A 551 17.87 -24.27 -25.08
CA THR A 551 17.94 -23.50 -26.33
C THR A 551 17.17 -24.15 -27.49
N SER A 552 17.04 -25.49 -27.50
CA SER A 552 16.28 -26.18 -28.54
C SER A 552 14.77 -26.15 -28.28
N MET A 553 14.33 -26.11 -27.01
CA MET A 553 12.92 -25.93 -26.66
C MET A 553 12.42 -24.50 -26.94
N LEU A 554 13.21 -23.46 -26.66
CA LEU A 554 12.83 -22.08 -26.99
C LEU A 554 12.79 -21.86 -28.50
N GLY A 555 13.77 -22.40 -29.25
CA GLY A 555 13.76 -22.42 -30.71
C GLY A 555 12.59 -23.21 -31.30
N ALA A 556 12.22 -24.35 -30.71
CA ALA A 556 11.06 -25.14 -31.13
C ALA A 556 9.72 -24.45 -30.80
N MET A 557 9.63 -23.74 -29.68
CA MET A 557 8.43 -22.97 -29.28
C MET A 557 8.24 -21.73 -30.16
N ILE A 558 9.33 -21.03 -30.54
CA ILE A 558 9.29 -19.91 -31.49
C ILE A 558 8.93 -20.39 -32.90
N LYS A 559 9.48 -21.53 -33.32
CA LYS A 559 9.17 -22.15 -34.63
C LYS A 559 7.73 -22.68 -34.68
N ALA A 560 7.21 -23.22 -33.59
CA ALA A 560 5.81 -23.65 -33.45
C ALA A 560 4.84 -22.45 -33.42
N GLN A 561 5.21 -21.31 -32.81
CA GLN A 561 4.42 -20.07 -32.89
C GLN A 561 4.45 -19.45 -34.30
N GLY A 562 5.58 -19.54 -35.01
CA GLY A 562 5.69 -19.12 -36.41
C GLY A 562 4.89 -20.01 -37.37
N GLN A 563 4.93 -21.33 -37.18
CA GLN A 563 4.15 -22.29 -37.97
C GLN A 563 2.64 -22.16 -37.71
N ALA A 564 2.21 -22.07 -36.44
CA ALA A 564 0.80 -21.86 -36.11
C ALA A 564 0.27 -20.51 -36.66
N ARG A 565 1.13 -19.48 -36.75
CA ARG A 565 0.79 -18.17 -37.34
C ARG A 565 0.69 -18.22 -38.87
N ALA A 566 1.57 -18.97 -39.55
CA ALA A 566 1.53 -19.15 -40.99
C ALA A 566 0.34 -20.03 -41.43
N GLU A 567 0.04 -21.09 -40.67
CA GLU A 567 -1.12 -21.96 -40.90
C GLU A 567 -2.43 -21.21 -40.74
N TRP A 568 -2.51 -20.27 -39.78
CA TRP A 568 -3.70 -19.42 -39.61
C TRP A 568 -3.87 -18.36 -40.70
N LEU A 569 -2.78 -17.80 -41.22
CA LEU A 569 -2.82 -16.87 -42.35
C LEU A 569 -3.28 -17.57 -43.63
N ASP A 570 -2.82 -18.81 -43.88
CA ASP A 570 -3.26 -19.65 -45.01
C ASP A 570 -4.74 -20.06 -44.88
N VAL A 571 -5.22 -20.35 -43.66
CA VAL A 571 -6.65 -20.61 -43.39
C VAL A 571 -7.51 -19.35 -43.63
N LEU A 572 -6.99 -18.16 -43.28
CA LEU A 572 -7.69 -16.90 -43.49
C LEU A 572 -7.73 -16.49 -44.97
N GLU A 573 -6.63 -16.64 -45.71
CA GLU A 573 -6.59 -16.42 -47.17
C GLU A 573 -7.57 -17.36 -47.88
N LYS A 574 -7.60 -18.65 -47.52
CA LYS A 574 -8.55 -19.62 -48.10
C LYS A 574 -10.01 -19.31 -47.77
N LYS A 575 -10.31 -18.83 -46.55
CA LYS A 575 -11.67 -18.37 -46.20
C LYS A 575 -12.04 -17.08 -46.93
N TYR A 576 -11.08 -16.20 -47.21
CA TYR A 576 -11.31 -14.94 -47.93
C TYR A 576 -11.54 -15.17 -49.44
N SER A 577 -10.73 -16.00 -50.10
CA SER A 577 -10.97 -16.38 -51.51
C SER A 577 -12.30 -17.12 -51.71
N LYS A 578 -12.74 -17.90 -50.71
CA LYS A 578 -14.04 -18.58 -50.74
C LYS A 578 -15.20 -17.59 -50.55
N LEU A 579 -15.00 -16.53 -49.77
CA LEU A 579 -15.94 -15.41 -49.66
C LEU A 579 -16.00 -14.58 -50.95
N GLU A 580 -14.89 -14.39 -51.66
CA GLU A 580 -14.88 -13.76 -53.00
C GLU A 580 -15.61 -14.60 -54.06
N GLU A 581 -15.51 -15.94 -54.00
CA GLU A 581 -16.27 -16.86 -54.88
C GLU A 581 -17.76 -16.92 -54.53
N GLU A 582 -18.12 -16.88 -53.23
CA GLU A 582 -19.51 -16.91 -52.76
C GLU A 582 -20.23 -15.55 -52.90
N MET A 583 -19.48 -14.44 -52.88
CA MET A 583 -20.00 -13.09 -53.10
C MET A 583 -19.98 -12.65 -54.56
N GLY A 584 -20.22 -13.59 -55.49
CA GLY A 584 -20.24 -13.38 -56.94
C GLY A 584 -20.55 -11.93 -57.33
N VAL A 585 -19.55 -11.26 -57.90
CA VAL A 585 -19.59 -9.87 -58.37
C VAL A 585 -20.86 -9.67 -59.20
N ASP A 586 -21.87 -9.07 -58.58
CA ASP A 586 -23.01 -8.50 -59.28
C ASP A 586 -22.78 -7.00 -59.32
N ASP A 587 -22.34 -6.51 -60.49
CA ASP A 587 -21.97 -5.11 -60.77
C ASP A 587 -23.16 -4.11 -60.66
N ASN A 588 -24.27 -4.47 -60.01
CA ASN A 588 -25.43 -3.59 -59.83
C ASN A 588 -26.16 -3.81 -58.49
N ALA A 589 -25.55 -3.36 -57.40
CA ALA A 589 -26.31 -3.03 -56.18
C ALA A 589 -25.70 -1.78 -55.54
N SER A 590 -26.32 -0.64 -55.83
CA SER A 590 -26.07 0.64 -55.17
C SER A 590 -26.57 0.59 -53.72
N ASP A 591 -25.67 0.32 -52.78
CA ASP A 591 -25.78 0.72 -51.37
C ASP A 591 -24.42 0.51 -50.68
N VAL A 592 -23.50 1.45 -50.93
CA VAL A 592 -22.23 1.51 -50.19
C VAL A 592 -22.40 2.42 -48.99
N VAL A 593 -22.35 1.79 -47.81
CA VAL A 593 -22.08 2.44 -46.52
C VAL A 593 -20.64 2.95 -46.56
N ASP A 594 -20.51 4.27 -46.44
CA ASP A 594 -19.25 5.03 -46.42
C ASP A 594 -18.34 4.59 -45.25
N PHE A 595 -17.42 3.66 -45.53
CA PHE A 595 -16.25 3.42 -44.70
C PHE A 595 -15.14 4.33 -45.21
N GLY A 596 -14.77 5.31 -44.38
CA GLY A 596 -13.72 6.29 -44.68
C GLY A 596 -12.49 5.66 -45.33
N GLU A 597 -12.10 6.25 -46.45
CA GLU A 597 -11.03 5.86 -47.37
C GLU A 597 -9.67 5.70 -46.67
N ASP A 598 -9.38 4.51 -46.16
CA ASP A 598 -8.02 3.99 -46.15
C ASP A 598 -8.01 2.79 -47.10
N SER A 599 -7.35 2.94 -48.24
CA SER A 599 -7.17 1.85 -49.21
C SER A 599 -6.56 0.60 -48.54
N LEU A 600 -6.84 -0.59 -49.07
CA LEU A 600 -6.23 -1.84 -48.60
C LEU A 600 -4.69 -1.75 -48.53
N ASP A 601 -4.11 -0.97 -49.44
CA ASP A 601 -2.69 -0.65 -49.51
C ASP A 601 -2.21 0.22 -48.32
N THR A 602 -3.08 1.11 -47.81
CA THR A 602 -2.84 1.90 -46.60
C THR A 602 -2.86 1.03 -45.34
N ILE A 603 -3.76 0.05 -45.28
CA ILE A 603 -3.86 -0.90 -44.17
C ILE A 603 -2.63 -1.82 -44.16
N LEU A 604 -2.24 -2.36 -45.32
CA LEU A 604 -1.03 -3.18 -45.48
C LEU A 604 0.23 -2.40 -45.09
N LYS A 605 0.39 -1.15 -45.53
CA LYS A 605 1.52 -0.28 -45.13
C LYS A 605 1.54 0.00 -43.63
N LYS A 606 0.37 0.13 -42.97
CA LYS A 606 0.28 0.29 -41.51
C LYS A 606 0.67 -1.01 -40.78
N VAL A 607 0.35 -2.17 -41.34
CA VAL A 607 0.75 -3.48 -40.82
C VAL A 607 2.26 -3.67 -40.98
N GLU A 608 2.83 -3.43 -42.16
CA GLU A 608 4.27 -3.50 -42.41
C GLU A 608 5.07 -2.59 -41.49
N ARG A 609 4.62 -1.34 -41.29
CA ARG A 609 5.27 -0.38 -40.38
C ARG A 609 5.16 -0.76 -38.91
N SER A 610 4.17 -1.59 -38.56
CA SER A 610 4.03 -2.16 -37.22
C SER A 610 4.92 -3.39 -37.05
N GLU A 611 5.09 -4.20 -38.10
CA GLU A 611 6.03 -5.32 -38.13
C GLU A 611 7.49 -4.86 -38.05
N GLU A 612 7.84 -3.74 -38.69
CA GLU A 612 9.18 -3.13 -38.61
C GLU A 612 9.49 -2.65 -37.18
N LYS A 613 8.53 -1.99 -36.51
CA LYS A 613 8.67 -1.58 -35.10
C LYS A 613 8.77 -2.75 -34.13
N ILE A 614 8.10 -3.87 -34.43
CA ILE A 614 8.18 -5.09 -33.62
C ILE A 614 9.53 -5.76 -33.83
N ARG A 615 10.04 -5.81 -35.06
CA ARG A 615 11.40 -6.30 -35.36
C ARG A 615 12.48 -5.44 -34.69
N ASP A 616 12.35 -4.13 -34.71
CA ASP A 616 13.28 -3.22 -34.02
C ASP A 616 13.24 -3.42 -32.50
N TRP A 617 12.06 -3.68 -31.95
CA TRP A 617 11.88 -4.02 -30.54
C TRP A 617 12.48 -5.40 -30.19
N GLU A 618 12.29 -6.41 -31.03
CA GLU A 618 12.88 -7.76 -30.91
C GLU A 618 14.40 -7.72 -31.01
N ALA A 619 14.97 -6.93 -31.93
CA ALA A 619 16.41 -6.73 -32.07
C ALA A 619 17.02 -6.04 -30.83
N ALA A 620 16.37 -4.98 -30.32
CA ALA A 620 16.82 -4.27 -29.12
C ALA A 620 16.76 -5.12 -27.84
N HIS A 621 15.87 -6.11 -27.77
CA HIS A 621 15.72 -6.99 -26.60
C HIS A 621 16.48 -8.32 -26.72
N CYS A 622 16.87 -8.74 -27.92
CA CYS A 622 17.79 -9.86 -28.13
C CYS A 622 19.26 -9.48 -27.94
N SER A 623 19.69 -8.25 -28.28
CA SER A 623 21.08 -7.82 -28.04
C SER A 623 21.44 -7.75 -26.55
N ASN A 624 20.51 -7.34 -25.68
CA ASN A 624 20.72 -7.34 -24.22
C ASN A 624 20.87 -8.75 -23.60
N ALA A 625 20.48 -9.80 -24.32
CA ALA A 625 20.61 -11.19 -23.88
C ALA A 625 21.88 -11.89 -24.39
N ILE A 626 22.56 -11.31 -25.39
CA ILE A 626 23.78 -11.88 -25.99
C ILE A 626 25.04 -11.26 -25.36
N ASP A 627 25.04 -9.96 -25.05
CA ASP A 627 26.20 -9.29 -24.43
C ASP A 627 26.46 -9.79 -22.99
N SER A 628 25.41 -10.18 -22.26
CA SER A 628 25.54 -10.77 -20.91
C SER A 628 26.04 -12.22 -20.90
N HIS A 629 26.13 -12.88 -22.07
CA HIS A 629 26.61 -14.25 -22.20
C HIS A 629 28.00 -14.38 -22.84
N GLN A 630 28.49 -13.37 -23.57
CA GLN A 630 29.87 -13.38 -24.09
C GLN A 630 30.93 -12.91 -23.08
N GLU A 631 30.59 -12.04 -22.12
CA GLU A 631 31.52 -11.65 -21.05
C GLU A 631 31.72 -12.74 -19.97
N GLY A 632 30.78 -13.68 -19.84
CA GLY A 632 30.88 -14.80 -18.89
C GLY A 632 31.55 -16.07 -19.43
N ALA A 633 31.88 -16.13 -20.73
CA ALA A 633 32.39 -17.33 -21.39
C ALA A 633 33.89 -17.26 -21.75
N GLN A 634 34.56 -16.12 -21.56
CA GLN A 634 36.00 -15.98 -21.78
C GLN A 634 36.87 -16.15 -20.51
N SER A 635 36.30 -16.45 -19.33
CA SER A 635 37.04 -16.55 -18.08
C SER A 635 37.11 -17.96 -17.45
N SER A 636 36.81 -19.04 -18.18
CA SER A 636 36.85 -20.40 -17.60
C SER A 636 37.44 -21.48 -18.51
N SER A 637 38.50 -21.17 -19.25
CA SER A 637 39.26 -22.19 -19.99
C SER A 637 40.77 -21.94 -19.94
N THR A 638 41.37 -22.09 -18.75
CA THR A 638 42.79 -22.49 -18.57
C THR A 638 43.00 -22.88 -17.11
N GLU A 639 42.79 -24.16 -16.78
CA GLU A 639 43.43 -24.82 -15.64
C GLU A 639 44.14 -26.06 -16.18
N SER A 640 45.48 -26.01 -16.22
CA SER A 640 46.35 -27.13 -15.84
C SER A 640 47.81 -26.76 -16.13
N GLU A 641 48.58 -26.63 -15.06
CA GLU A 641 50.03 -26.90 -14.91
C GLU A 641 50.66 -25.87 -13.97
N ALA A 642 50.70 -26.21 -12.68
CA ALA A 642 51.54 -25.53 -11.70
C ALA A 642 52.47 -26.58 -11.11
N GLU A 643 53.72 -26.56 -11.61
CA GLU A 643 54.87 -27.15 -10.93
C GLU A 643 55.32 -26.26 -9.77
N VAL A 644 55.92 -26.94 -8.81
CA VAL A 644 56.54 -26.51 -7.55
C VAL A 644 57.68 -25.50 -7.78
N THR A 645 57.77 -24.46 -6.93
CA THR A 645 58.93 -24.06 -6.04
C THR A 645 59.11 -22.54 -5.90
N ASP A 646 59.21 -22.13 -4.62
CA ASP A 646 60.15 -21.20 -3.99
C ASP A 646 60.19 -19.67 -4.28
N ASP A 647 60.30 -18.97 -3.15
CA ASP A 647 61.12 -17.79 -2.83
C ASP A 647 60.69 -16.34 -3.21
N ASP A 648 60.34 -15.61 -2.13
CA ASP A 648 61.14 -14.52 -1.53
C ASP A 648 61.01 -13.06 -2.01
N SER A 649 60.90 -12.16 -1.01
CA SER A 649 61.10 -10.69 -1.02
C SER A 649 60.22 -9.84 -1.97
N GLY A 650 59.84 -8.60 -1.72
CA GLY A 650 60.26 -7.56 -0.79
C GLY A 650 59.92 -6.22 -1.46
N ASP A 651 59.33 -5.31 -0.68
CA ASP A 651 59.56 -3.86 -0.68
C ASP A 651 59.29 -2.96 -1.93
N ASP A 652 58.64 -1.85 -1.56
CA ASP A 652 58.91 -0.45 -1.93
C ASP A 652 58.19 0.26 -3.10
N ASP A 653 57.56 1.37 -2.65
CA ASP A 653 57.61 2.75 -3.16
C ASP A 653 56.82 3.15 -4.41
N GLU A 654 55.87 4.10 -4.22
CA GLU A 654 55.92 5.49 -4.70
C GLU A 654 55.48 5.55 -6.19
N GLU A 655 54.73 6.49 -6.73
CA GLU A 655 54.38 7.87 -6.42
C GLU A 655 53.21 8.25 -7.38
N GLU A 656 52.59 9.42 -7.19
CA GLU A 656 52.03 10.38 -8.18
C GLU A 656 51.50 9.90 -9.57
N GLU A 657 50.43 10.41 -10.19
CA GLU A 657 49.86 11.76 -10.29
C GLU A 657 48.54 11.58 -11.09
N ALA A 658 47.44 12.24 -10.71
CA ALA A 658 46.81 13.34 -11.45
C ALA A 658 46.01 13.03 -12.74
N ALA A 659 44.74 13.45 -12.65
CA ALA A 659 43.98 14.23 -13.63
C ALA A 659 43.37 13.58 -14.90
N ALA A 660 42.05 13.81 -14.97
CA ALA A 660 41.24 14.18 -16.15
C ALA A 660 40.89 13.11 -17.19
N ASN A 661 39.67 12.58 -17.09
CA ASN A 661 38.53 13.05 -17.89
C ASN A 661 37.20 12.60 -17.31
#